data_AF-A0AAE0HHP6-F1
#
_entry.id   AF-A0AAE0HHP6-F1
#
_cell.length_a   1.000
_cell.length_b   1.000
_cell.length_c   1.000
_cell.angle_alpha   90.00
_cell.angle_beta   90.00
_cell.angle_gamma   90.00
#
_symmetry.space_group_name_H-M   'P 1'
#
loop_
_entity.id
_entity.type
_entity.pdbx_description
1 polymer ?
#
loop_
_entity_poly.entity_id
_entity_poly.type
_entity_poly.pdbx_seq_one_letter_code
_entity_poly.pdbx_strand_id
1 'polypeptide(L)'
;MAVGILPSQVNGWPPRCAFDSDTDSTYPPFHTPPSPLSAVNGPSSLSRPFFWEIVPLCDLYSIVHIILLPSSLRLSYNQLPLRPGSNISGVNGANGQQPHSEPPSRFMDALTNLGLGPSNWAHAGVSVFTAILPSTDGYIARSDFLRLRLQDFPFPISKIQECIAAPKKYTSCRLSSSSANSEDGLASLIEQAAGVIQWGDLEASVSILDLQHYLLGLTHELRDRLNNAPWLTSHPVARKRLALIRGRPNLTAGGPIYRAARALGLDLVIIDDEGHWLQPNTDDNRLHREAFIATDMTEDAGVTDRIISAITRYPLPIHGVFTLSDNFFVTAARVAEALGLPTSPVSAFETSVDKYRSRLLQDAPGHTARVTSVDELNTLLSTPANGTNPAFTPVYPLIVKPTKGWSSECVSKVSCRDDLALAVQKATSRHGSAAVVEPFFDGPEIDANFVLLDGEVLFWEVADEPPCQADRRDATVQDTFSPEALTLPSALPDREQAVVRDTLRDLLVKVGFRTGVFHVEARVVRSGCEYRDVGGGVVDLAPKTESGAAAAGGGGDKAACKLIEINARPPGYRVSVPSRHTYGVDFFAAHMLAAVGDHERLRLAARSFDHAACEGRTRGAQYWSRLVYVPVPKAGVVRWASGLPPCEELKRRRPDLADKIVVAVDYCVPGERVRLYTDGARTYAAHFLVCSRVSRRDAIEVGDEVLKAFKIEVEEGDEGGCKGA
;
A
#
# COMPACT_ATOMS: atom_id res chain seq x y z
N MET A 1 7.39 40.85 -24.00
CA MET A 1 8.53 41.69 -23.63
C MET A 1 8.13 42.60 -22.49
N ALA A 2 8.49 42.20 -21.28
CA ALA A 2 8.84 43.03 -20.13
C ALA A 2 9.47 42.03 -19.16
N VAL A 3 10.77 42.18 -18.92
CA VAL A 3 11.54 41.32 -18.01
C VAL A 3 10.99 41.58 -16.60
N GLY A 4 10.20 40.64 -16.08
CA GLY A 4 9.71 40.63 -14.70
C GLY A 4 10.62 39.76 -13.85
N ILE A 5 11.40 40.41 -13.00
CA ILE A 5 12.29 39.80 -12.01
C ILE A 5 11.45 38.94 -11.04
N LEU A 6 11.84 37.67 -10.88
CA LEU A 6 11.28 36.76 -9.87
C LEU A 6 11.67 37.22 -8.46
N PRO A 7 10.79 37.13 -7.45
CA PRO A 7 11.11 37.52 -6.08
C PRO A 7 11.89 36.41 -5.38
N SER A 8 13.17 36.29 -5.67
CA SER A 8 14.12 35.58 -4.82
C SER A 8 15.09 36.58 -4.18
N GLN A 9 14.56 37.56 -3.43
CA GLN A 9 15.33 38.40 -2.50
C GLN A 9 14.43 39.38 -1.72
N VAL A 10 13.59 38.89 -0.79
CA VAL A 10 13.19 39.67 0.41
C VAL A 10 12.91 38.70 1.56
N ASN A 11 13.96 38.38 2.31
CA ASN A 11 14.03 38.25 3.77
C ASN A 11 15.35 37.56 4.13
N GLY A 12 16.35 38.37 4.46
CA GLY A 12 17.59 37.88 5.05
C GLY A 12 17.43 37.60 6.53
N TRP A 13 18.19 36.63 7.03
CA TRP A 13 18.83 36.60 8.35
C TRP A 13 20.31 36.16 8.14
N PRO A 14 21.24 36.54 9.04
CA PRO A 14 22.49 37.22 8.66
C PRO A 14 23.67 36.28 8.28
N PRO A 15 24.67 36.82 7.54
CA PRO A 15 25.80 36.07 7.00
C PRO A 15 27.01 36.01 7.95
N ARG A 16 27.83 34.96 7.84
CA ARG A 16 29.25 34.98 8.25
C ARG A 16 30.10 35.36 7.03
N CYS A 17 30.92 36.39 7.22
CA CYS A 17 31.83 36.99 6.24
C CYS A 17 33.02 36.10 5.88
N ALA A 18 33.52 36.18 4.64
CA ALA A 18 34.94 36.35 4.29
C ALA A 18 35.12 36.57 2.77
N PHE A 19 36.21 37.27 2.44
CA PHE A 19 36.50 38.10 1.26
C PHE A 19 37.21 37.41 0.07
N ASP A 20 37.09 38.08 -1.09
CA ASP A 20 38.04 38.29 -2.21
C ASP A 20 38.72 37.13 -2.95
N SER A 21 38.57 37.06 -4.28
CA SER A 21 39.41 37.82 -5.26
C SER A 21 39.30 37.24 -6.69
N ASP A 22 39.43 38.16 -7.65
CA ASP A 22 39.41 38.01 -9.11
C ASP A 22 40.46 37.05 -9.69
N THR A 23 40.23 36.54 -10.91
CA THR A 23 41.08 36.88 -12.08
C THR A 23 40.58 36.31 -13.41
N ASP A 24 40.76 37.16 -14.43
CA ASP A 24 40.53 37.09 -15.87
C ASP A 24 41.40 36.04 -16.61
N SER A 25 40.94 35.54 -17.78
CA SER A 25 41.75 35.46 -19.03
C SER A 25 41.09 34.71 -20.21
N THR A 26 40.72 35.49 -21.24
CA THR A 26 41.04 35.41 -22.69
C THR A 26 41.16 34.08 -23.52
N TYR A 27 40.44 34.07 -24.66
CA TYR A 27 40.37 33.24 -25.91
C TYR A 27 41.70 32.94 -26.67
N PRO A 28 41.81 32.30 -27.90
CA PRO A 28 40.88 31.73 -28.95
C PRO A 28 41.40 30.37 -29.59
N PRO A 29 41.26 29.98 -30.90
CA PRO A 29 40.12 29.83 -31.84
C PRO A 29 39.97 28.43 -32.54
N PHE A 30 38.80 28.20 -33.16
CA PHE A 30 38.43 27.43 -34.41
C PHE A 30 39.14 26.12 -34.84
N HIS A 31 38.35 25.09 -35.20
CA HIS A 31 38.35 24.42 -36.53
C HIS A 31 37.19 23.41 -36.71
N THR A 32 36.52 23.47 -37.87
CA THR A 32 35.54 22.53 -38.46
C THR A 32 36.02 22.18 -39.89
N PRO A 33 35.43 21.23 -40.65
CA PRO A 33 34.73 19.95 -40.39
C PRO A 33 35.39 18.80 -41.26
N PRO A 34 34.80 17.64 -41.68
CA PRO A 34 33.53 17.49 -42.42
C PRO A 34 32.62 16.29 -42.02
N SER A 35 31.33 16.38 -42.35
CA SER A 35 30.37 15.26 -42.44
C SER A 35 30.48 14.55 -43.81
N PRO A 36 29.87 13.35 -43.94
CA PRO A 36 28.77 13.25 -44.91
C PRO A 36 27.56 12.39 -44.46
N LEU A 37 26.38 13.03 -44.59
CA LEU A 37 25.04 12.58 -45.06
C LEU A 37 24.78 11.07 -45.26
N SER A 38 23.68 10.48 -44.77
CA SER A 38 22.29 10.52 -45.32
C SER A 38 21.49 9.36 -44.67
N ALA A 39 20.16 9.25 -44.57
CA ALA A 39 18.97 10.05 -44.84
C ALA A 39 17.78 9.33 -44.14
N VAL A 40 16.82 10.05 -43.53
CA VAL A 40 15.48 9.53 -43.20
C VAL A 40 14.44 10.64 -43.44
N ASN A 41 13.39 10.30 -44.19
CA ASN A 41 12.24 11.14 -44.55
C ASN A 41 11.43 11.56 -43.31
N GLY A 42 11.17 12.86 -43.14
CA GLY A 42 10.55 13.43 -41.93
C GLY A 42 9.08 13.85 -42.07
N PRO A 43 8.37 14.03 -40.93
CA PRO A 43 7.31 15.02 -40.76
C PRO A 43 7.91 16.36 -40.30
N SER A 44 7.23 17.47 -40.63
CA SER A 44 7.64 18.86 -40.34
C SER A 44 8.05 19.11 -38.88
N SER A 45 9.31 19.52 -38.66
CA SER A 45 9.90 19.91 -37.37
C SER A 45 9.35 21.26 -36.87
N LEU A 46 8.40 21.23 -35.94
CA LEU A 46 7.94 22.38 -35.16
C LEU A 46 8.34 22.14 -33.70
N SER A 47 9.57 22.50 -33.31
CA SER A 47 10.00 22.43 -31.91
C SER A 47 9.13 23.37 -31.05
N ARG A 48 8.52 22.82 -30.01
CA ARG A 48 7.72 23.55 -29.02
C ARG A 48 8.65 24.39 -28.14
N PRO A 49 8.35 25.67 -27.85
CA PRO A 49 9.14 26.45 -26.91
C PRO A 49 9.03 25.83 -25.51
N PHE A 50 10.12 25.86 -24.74
CA PHE A 50 10.16 25.25 -23.42
C PHE A 50 10.96 26.07 -22.41
N PHE A 51 10.69 25.80 -21.13
CA PHE A 51 11.44 26.34 -20.00
C PHE A 51 11.55 25.28 -18.91
N TRP A 52 12.52 25.44 -18.03
CA TRP A 52 12.71 24.54 -16.90
C TRP A 52 13.16 25.30 -15.67
N GLU A 53 12.91 24.68 -14.52
CA GLU A 53 13.35 25.17 -13.22
C GLU A 53 13.92 24.00 -12.42
N ILE A 54 15.07 24.22 -11.78
CA ILE A 54 15.68 23.26 -10.87
C ILE A 54 15.29 23.64 -9.45
N VAL A 55 14.64 22.73 -8.74
CA VAL A 55 14.14 22.96 -7.37
C VAL A 55 14.83 21.99 -6.41
N PRO A 56 15.52 22.47 -5.36
CA PRO A 56 15.96 21.63 -4.26
C PRO A 56 14.71 21.16 -3.49
N LEU A 57 14.27 19.92 -3.74
CA LEU A 57 13.03 19.41 -3.18
C LEU A 57 13.19 19.15 -1.67
N CYS A 58 14.27 18.47 -1.30
CA CYS A 58 14.67 18.15 0.08
C CYS A 58 16.14 17.70 0.10
N ASP A 59 16.67 17.32 1.27
CA ASP A 59 18.06 16.85 1.39
C ASP A 59 18.37 15.62 0.50
N LEU A 60 17.35 14.79 0.22
CA LEU A 60 17.50 13.57 -0.56
C LEU A 60 17.41 13.78 -2.07
N TYR A 61 16.71 14.82 -2.54
CA TYR A 61 16.39 14.98 -3.95
C TYR A 61 16.40 16.44 -4.39
N SER A 62 16.92 16.66 -5.59
CA SER A 62 16.54 17.80 -6.44
C SER A 62 15.55 17.34 -7.50
N ILE A 63 14.71 18.26 -7.98
CA ILE A 63 13.83 18.00 -9.12
C ILE A 63 14.02 19.05 -10.20
N VAL A 64 13.68 18.69 -11.44
CA VAL A 64 13.64 19.62 -12.57
C VAL A 64 12.25 19.62 -13.14
N HIS A 65 11.52 20.72 -12.98
CA HIS A 65 10.26 20.93 -13.68
C HIS A 65 10.56 21.43 -15.09
N ILE A 66 9.93 20.81 -16.08
CA ILE A 66 10.12 21.14 -17.49
C ILE A 66 8.75 21.38 -18.09
N ILE A 67 8.58 22.53 -18.74
CA ILE A 67 7.32 22.95 -19.32
C ILE A 67 7.51 23.14 -20.81
N LEU A 68 6.70 22.44 -21.60
CA LEU A 68 6.58 22.61 -23.04
C LEU A 68 5.32 23.40 -23.37
N LEU A 69 5.47 24.50 -24.08
CA LEU A 69 4.36 25.34 -24.53
C LEU A 69 3.78 24.88 -25.88
N PRO A 70 2.51 25.17 -26.18
CA PRO A 70 1.91 24.91 -27.49
C PRO A 70 2.71 25.54 -28.65
N SER A 71 2.75 24.88 -29.81
CA SER A 71 3.44 25.39 -31.01
C SER A 71 2.84 26.71 -31.55
N SER A 72 1.59 27.02 -31.22
CA SER A 72 0.87 28.25 -31.61
C SER A 72 1.33 29.50 -30.86
N LEU A 73 2.05 29.36 -29.75
CA LEU A 73 2.57 30.46 -28.92
C LEU A 73 3.94 30.99 -29.40
N ARG A 74 4.34 30.74 -30.65
CA ARG A 74 5.49 31.43 -31.26
C ARG A 74 5.19 32.94 -31.24
N LEU A 75 5.81 33.63 -30.29
CA LEU A 75 5.80 35.09 -30.17
C LEU A 75 6.05 35.70 -31.54
N SER A 76 5.10 36.52 -31.98
CA SER A 76 5.16 37.41 -33.14
C SER A 76 6.31 38.42 -32.98
N TYR A 77 7.55 37.98 -33.15
CA TYR A 77 8.74 38.84 -33.07
C TYR A 77 9.01 39.62 -34.37
N ASN A 78 8.21 39.42 -35.42
CA ASN A 78 8.43 40.03 -36.75
C ASN A 78 7.44 41.14 -37.15
N GLN A 79 6.72 41.76 -36.21
CA GLN A 79 5.90 42.94 -36.52
C GLN A 79 6.38 44.18 -35.75
N LEU A 80 7.58 44.64 -36.09
CA LEU A 80 7.91 46.07 -36.02
C LEU A 80 7.57 46.68 -37.40
N PRO A 81 6.80 47.78 -37.48
CA PRO A 81 6.44 48.36 -38.77
C PRO A 81 7.68 49.01 -39.40
N LEU A 82 8.18 48.41 -40.49
CA LEU A 82 9.13 49.06 -41.40
C LEU A 82 8.44 50.26 -42.06
N ARG A 83 9.06 51.43 -41.94
CA ARG A 83 8.65 52.64 -42.68
C ARG A 83 8.78 52.43 -44.19
N PRO A 84 7.89 53.00 -45.02
CA PRO A 84 7.94 52.82 -46.47
C PRO A 84 9.01 53.72 -47.10
N GLY A 85 9.88 53.14 -47.93
CA GLY A 85 10.88 53.86 -48.70
C GLY A 85 11.44 53.04 -49.87
N SER A 86 10.93 53.35 -51.06
CA SER A 86 11.54 53.23 -52.41
C SER A 86 11.95 51.86 -52.99
N ASN A 87 11.19 51.51 -54.03
CA ASN A 87 11.49 50.67 -55.20
C ASN A 87 12.96 50.58 -55.62
N ILE A 88 13.46 49.36 -55.89
CA ILE A 88 14.18 49.00 -57.13
C ILE A 88 13.83 47.55 -57.53
N SER A 89 13.50 47.38 -58.81
CA SER A 89 13.16 46.18 -59.57
C SER A 89 14.35 45.29 -59.90
N GLY A 90 14.16 43.95 -59.98
CA GLY A 90 15.02 43.11 -60.81
C GLY A 90 15.01 41.58 -60.58
N VAL A 91 14.30 40.87 -61.46
CA VAL A 91 14.64 39.57 -62.10
C VAL A 91 14.51 38.25 -61.30
N ASN A 92 13.60 37.40 -61.81
CA ASN A 92 13.46 35.96 -61.54
C ASN A 92 14.67 35.15 -62.01
N GLY A 93 15.08 34.12 -61.24
CA GLY A 93 15.91 33.04 -61.77
C GLY A 93 16.56 32.11 -60.73
N ALA A 94 15.79 31.10 -60.31
CA ALA A 94 16.23 29.76 -59.88
C ALA A 94 17.40 29.62 -58.89
N ASN A 95 17.07 29.28 -57.64
CA ASN A 95 17.53 28.04 -57.01
C ASN A 95 16.68 27.77 -55.77
N GLY A 96 15.90 26.69 -55.81
CA GLY A 96 15.16 26.22 -54.65
C GLY A 96 16.13 25.77 -53.58
N GLN A 97 16.18 26.49 -52.47
CA GLN A 97 16.59 25.90 -51.19
C GLN A 97 15.32 25.43 -50.49
N GLN A 98 15.18 24.10 -50.42
CA GLN A 98 14.28 23.44 -49.49
C GLN A 98 14.53 23.97 -48.07
N PRO A 99 13.50 24.06 -47.21
CA PRO A 99 13.71 24.33 -45.80
C PRO A 99 14.57 23.19 -45.24
N HIS A 100 15.80 23.49 -44.85
CA HIS A 100 16.59 22.57 -44.06
C HIS A 100 15.81 22.24 -42.79
N SER A 101 15.47 20.96 -42.61
CA SER A 101 14.91 20.43 -41.37
C SER A 101 15.93 20.66 -40.27
N GLU A 102 15.64 21.54 -39.31
CA GLU A 102 16.40 21.59 -38.06
C GLU A 102 16.26 20.20 -37.38
N PRO A 103 17.35 19.60 -36.89
CA PRO A 103 17.28 18.35 -36.15
C PRO A 103 16.36 18.49 -34.93
N PRO A 104 15.72 17.41 -34.46
CA PRO A 104 15.04 17.45 -33.17
C PRO A 104 16.00 17.96 -32.10
N SER A 105 15.46 18.79 -31.23
CA SER A 105 16.18 19.35 -30.08
C SER A 105 16.73 18.17 -29.25
N ARG A 106 18.01 18.20 -28.83
CA ARG A 106 18.64 17.09 -28.09
C ARG A 106 17.84 16.72 -26.84
N PHE A 107 17.24 17.72 -26.21
CA PHE A 107 16.32 17.55 -25.09
C PHE A 107 15.08 16.70 -25.46
N MET A 108 14.48 16.94 -26.62
CA MET A 108 13.32 16.19 -27.11
C MET A 108 13.69 14.74 -27.44
N ASP A 109 14.90 14.50 -27.95
CA ASP A 109 15.43 13.16 -28.15
C ASP A 109 15.62 12.44 -26.80
N ALA A 110 16.14 13.12 -25.77
CA ALA A 110 16.29 12.54 -24.44
C ALA A 110 14.94 12.08 -23.85
N LEU A 111 13.87 12.89 -23.98
CA LEU A 111 12.53 12.49 -23.57
C LEU A 111 11.99 11.32 -24.41
N THR A 112 12.15 11.38 -25.73
CA THR A 112 11.66 10.34 -26.64
C THR A 112 12.35 9.00 -26.42
N ASN A 113 13.65 9.00 -26.10
CA ASN A 113 14.43 7.81 -25.76
C ASN A 113 13.94 7.14 -24.46
N LEU A 114 13.38 7.93 -23.54
CA LEU A 114 12.67 7.44 -22.35
C LEU A 114 11.22 7.00 -22.64
N GLY A 115 10.80 7.09 -23.90
CA GLY A 115 9.43 6.87 -24.35
C GLY A 115 8.44 7.89 -23.77
N LEU A 116 8.91 9.08 -23.41
CA LEU A 116 8.10 10.17 -22.85
C LEU A 116 7.73 11.17 -23.95
N GLY A 117 6.67 11.92 -23.70
CA GLY A 117 6.09 12.81 -24.69
C GLY A 117 5.02 12.11 -25.54
N PRO A 118 4.26 12.87 -26.33
CA PRO A 118 3.19 12.32 -27.15
C PRO A 118 3.72 11.58 -28.38
N SER A 119 2.95 10.60 -28.87
CA SER A 119 3.24 9.90 -30.13
C SER A 119 3.27 10.84 -31.33
N ASN A 120 2.62 12.00 -31.23
CA ASN A 120 2.81 13.16 -32.09
C ASN A 120 3.05 14.42 -31.25
N TRP A 121 4.22 15.06 -31.38
CA TRP A 121 4.55 16.33 -30.71
C TRP A 121 3.71 17.56 -31.14
N ALA A 122 2.56 17.32 -31.79
CA ALA A 122 1.63 18.29 -32.33
C ALA A 122 0.50 18.70 -31.33
N HIS A 123 0.59 18.34 -30.06
CA HIS A 123 -0.45 18.68 -29.07
C HIS A 123 -0.62 20.19 -28.86
N ALA A 124 -1.88 20.59 -28.68
CA ALA A 124 -2.30 21.98 -28.52
C ALA A 124 -2.14 22.51 -27.07
N GLY A 125 -1.88 21.65 -26.08
CA GLY A 125 -1.81 22.01 -24.65
C GLY A 125 -0.41 22.39 -24.14
N VAL A 126 -0.29 22.62 -22.84
CA VAL A 126 0.99 22.79 -22.13
C VAL A 126 1.36 21.45 -21.48
N SER A 127 2.53 20.90 -21.81
CA SER A 127 2.98 19.62 -21.26
C SER A 127 4.01 19.86 -20.15
N VAL A 128 3.87 19.16 -19.03
CA VAL A 128 4.77 19.29 -17.88
C VAL A 128 5.47 17.96 -17.62
N PHE A 129 6.77 18.01 -17.35
CA PHE A 129 7.57 16.89 -16.91
C PHE A 129 8.30 17.25 -15.62
N THR A 130 8.57 16.24 -14.78
CA THR A 130 9.43 16.38 -13.61
C THR A 130 10.49 15.30 -13.61
N ALA A 131 11.76 15.68 -13.74
CA ALA A 131 12.88 14.77 -13.52
C ALA A 131 13.25 14.74 -12.03
N ILE A 132 13.49 13.55 -11.49
CA ILE A 132 13.87 13.30 -10.09
C ILE A 132 15.36 12.94 -10.03
N LEU A 133 16.13 13.71 -9.27
CA LEU A 133 17.59 13.60 -9.15
C LEU A 133 17.96 13.36 -7.68
N PRO A 134 18.27 12.12 -7.27
CA PRO A 134 18.85 11.86 -5.96
C PRO A 134 20.12 12.67 -5.73
N SER A 135 20.26 13.25 -4.54
CA SER A 135 21.39 14.13 -4.22
C SER A 135 22.71 13.38 -4.02
N THR A 136 22.66 12.06 -3.82
CA THR A 136 23.82 11.22 -3.48
C THR A 136 23.94 10.01 -4.38
N ASP A 137 25.15 9.49 -4.51
CA ASP A 137 25.43 8.18 -5.09
C ASP A 137 24.83 7.06 -4.23
N GLY A 138 24.41 5.98 -4.86
CA GLY A 138 23.98 4.79 -4.13
C GLY A 138 23.33 3.73 -5.02
N TYR A 139 22.80 2.67 -4.43
CA TYR A 139 22.20 1.55 -5.16
C TYR A 139 20.68 1.57 -5.01
N ILE A 140 19.98 1.37 -6.11
CA ILE A 140 18.51 1.41 -6.15
C ILE A 140 17.93 0.33 -5.20
N ALA A 141 17.21 0.77 -4.18
CA ALA A 141 16.63 -0.10 -3.16
C ALA A 141 15.43 -0.90 -3.69
N ARG A 142 14.67 -0.36 -4.64
CA ARG A 142 13.56 -1.02 -5.34
C ARG A 142 13.28 -0.35 -6.68
N SER A 143 12.82 -1.11 -7.66
CA SER A 143 12.68 -0.64 -9.05
C SER A 143 11.38 0.10 -9.37
N ASP A 144 10.40 0.11 -8.45
CA ASP A 144 9.06 0.72 -8.61
C ASP A 144 8.79 1.83 -7.58
N PHE A 145 9.85 2.42 -7.02
CA PHE A 145 9.78 3.41 -5.95
C PHE A 145 8.87 4.58 -6.28
N LEU A 146 9.01 5.22 -7.45
CA LEU A 146 8.17 6.36 -7.82
C LEU A 146 6.73 5.92 -8.04
N ARG A 147 6.50 4.75 -8.63
CA ARG A 147 5.14 4.23 -8.83
C ARG A 147 4.43 3.97 -7.51
N LEU A 148 5.15 3.45 -6.51
CA LEU A 148 4.64 3.26 -5.17
C LEU A 148 4.35 4.60 -4.48
N ARG A 149 5.32 5.52 -4.50
CA ARG A 149 5.23 6.78 -3.76
C ARG A 149 4.22 7.75 -4.38
N LEU A 150 3.99 7.69 -5.69
CA LEU A 150 3.07 8.58 -6.40
C LEU A 150 1.70 7.94 -6.67
N GLN A 151 1.37 6.83 -6.02
CA GLN A 151 0.02 6.28 -6.19
C GLN A 151 -1.02 7.25 -5.61
N ASP A 152 -2.15 7.35 -6.32
CA ASP A 152 -3.23 8.29 -6.03
C ASP A 152 -2.74 9.74 -5.92
N PHE A 153 -1.73 10.14 -6.70
CA PHE A 153 -1.29 11.53 -6.73
C PHE A 153 -2.47 12.45 -7.14
N PRO A 154 -2.67 13.61 -6.48
CA PRO A 154 -3.84 14.45 -6.73
C PRO A 154 -3.82 15.14 -8.11
N PHE A 155 -2.65 15.21 -8.74
CA PHE A 155 -2.50 15.69 -10.11
C PHE A 155 -2.42 14.52 -11.08
N PRO A 156 -3.11 14.58 -12.24
CA PRO A 156 -3.07 13.50 -13.22
C PRO A 156 -1.64 13.18 -13.68
N ILE A 157 -1.28 11.91 -13.63
CA ILE A 157 0.00 11.40 -14.14
C ILE A 157 -0.28 10.63 -15.43
N SER A 158 0.36 11.04 -16.52
CA SER A 158 0.28 10.32 -17.79
C SER A 158 1.26 9.15 -17.85
N LYS A 159 2.49 9.35 -17.37
CA LYS A 159 3.52 8.30 -17.38
C LYS A 159 4.58 8.53 -16.31
N ILE A 160 5.07 7.43 -15.73
CA ILE A 160 6.25 7.41 -14.85
C ILE A 160 7.30 6.52 -15.49
N GLN A 161 8.47 7.09 -15.77
CA GLN A 161 9.63 6.36 -16.26
C GLN A 161 10.72 6.31 -15.20
N GLU A 162 10.94 5.14 -14.62
CA GLU A 162 12.09 4.90 -13.75
C GLU A 162 13.25 4.46 -14.64
N CYS A 163 14.34 5.24 -14.62
CA CYS A 163 15.40 5.16 -15.62
C CYS A 163 16.51 4.17 -15.22
N ILE A 164 16.46 3.64 -14.00
CA ILE A 164 17.51 2.80 -13.44
C ILE A 164 16.90 1.50 -12.94
N ALA A 165 17.32 0.39 -13.54
CA ALA A 165 16.92 -0.93 -13.07
C ALA A 165 17.63 -1.26 -11.75
N ALA A 166 16.89 -1.72 -10.74
CA ALA A 166 17.49 -2.31 -9.55
C ALA A 166 18.28 -3.58 -9.91
N PRO A 167 19.43 -3.86 -9.27
CA PRO A 167 20.11 -3.12 -8.20
C PRO A 167 21.25 -2.20 -8.70
N LYS A 168 21.13 -1.58 -9.89
CA LYS A 168 22.22 -0.76 -10.45
C LYS A 168 22.55 0.43 -9.55
N LYS A 169 23.81 0.86 -9.60
CA LYS A 169 24.30 2.07 -8.93
C LYS A 169 23.80 3.31 -9.67
N TYR A 170 23.24 4.26 -8.94
CA TYR A 170 23.07 5.63 -9.34
C TYR A 170 24.29 6.47 -8.99
N THR A 171 24.68 7.35 -9.90
CA THR A 171 25.74 8.35 -9.67
C THR A 171 25.09 9.71 -9.75
N SER A 172 25.20 10.52 -8.68
CA SER A 172 24.51 11.79 -8.63
C SER A 172 25.13 12.80 -9.60
N CYS A 173 24.25 13.57 -10.23
CA CYS A 173 24.65 14.58 -11.19
C CYS A 173 25.12 15.85 -10.47
N ARG A 174 26.37 16.28 -10.71
CA ARG A 174 26.88 17.59 -10.26
C ARG A 174 27.10 18.49 -11.47
N LEU A 175 26.05 19.11 -11.98
CA LEU A 175 26.23 20.13 -13.02
C LEU A 175 26.70 21.45 -12.41
N SER A 176 27.60 22.12 -13.11
CA SER A 176 27.88 23.53 -12.85
C SER A 176 26.65 24.37 -13.21
N SER A 177 26.44 25.48 -12.52
CA SER A 177 25.34 26.43 -12.79
C SER A 177 25.32 26.92 -14.24
N SER A 178 26.50 27.04 -14.89
CA SER A 178 26.62 27.45 -16.29
C SER A 178 26.13 26.39 -17.29
N SER A 179 26.41 25.11 -17.02
CA SER A 179 25.99 23.98 -17.89
C SER A 179 24.49 23.68 -17.78
N ALA A 180 23.88 23.90 -16.60
CA ALA A 180 22.47 23.61 -16.35
C ALA A 180 21.49 24.55 -17.07
N ASN A 181 21.97 25.70 -17.58
CA ASN A 181 21.18 26.71 -18.29
C ASN A 181 21.20 26.55 -19.82
N SER A 182 21.73 25.43 -20.32
CA SER A 182 21.73 25.08 -21.75
C SER A 182 20.77 23.92 -22.02
N GLU A 183 20.26 23.85 -23.25
CA GLU A 183 19.45 22.70 -23.68
C GLU A 183 20.21 21.37 -23.57
N ASP A 184 21.51 21.39 -23.90
CA ASP A 184 22.40 20.24 -23.73
C ASP A 184 22.52 19.79 -22.26
N GLY A 185 22.59 20.76 -21.35
CA GLY A 185 22.56 20.51 -19.91
C GLY A 185 21.25 19.88 -19.46
N LEU A 186 20.12 20.40 -19.95
CA LEU A 186 18.80 19.86 -19.65
C LEU A 186 18.64 18.42 -20.16
N ALA A 187 19.06 18.14 -21.40
CA ALA A 187 19.08 16.79 -21.95
C ALA A 187 19.91 15.84 -21.07
N SER A 188 21.10 16.30 -20.66
CA SER A 188 21.99 15.55 -19.77
C SER A 188 21.39 15.29 -18.39
N LEU A 189 20.57 16.22 -17.85
CA LEU A 189 19.84 16.02 -16.58
C LEU A 189 18.78 14.94 -16.70
N ILE A 190 18.07 14.88 -17.83
CA ILE A 190 17.03 13.87 -18.09
C ILE A 190 17.66 12.49 -18.25
N GLU A 191 18.74 12.40 -19.02
CA GLU A 191 19.51 11.16 -19.20
C GLU A 191 20.08 10.63 -17.87
N GLN A 192 20.37 11.53 -16.91
CA GLN A 192 20.88 11.21 -15.57
C GLN A 192 19.79 11.19 -14.48
N ALA A 193 18.52 11.37 -14.82
CA ALA A 193 17.45 11.31 -13.84
C ALA A 193 17.29 9.88 -13.32
N ALA A 194 17.01 9.71 -12.02
CA ALA A 194 16.63 8.39 -11.50
C ALA A 194 15.23 7.99 -12.00
N GLY A 195 14.37 8.99 -12.18
CA GLY A 195 13.10 8.82 -12.89
C GLY A 195 12.54 10.14 -13.39
N VAL A 196 11.63 10.05 -14.35
CA VAL A 196 10.95 11.20 -14.96
C VAL A 196 9.45 10.95 -14.97
N ILE A 197 8.69 11.95 -14.54
CA ILE A 197 7.24 11.94 -14.49
C ILE A 197 6.74 12.83 -15.63
N GLN A 198 5.83 12.31 -16.43
CA GLN A 198 5.03 13.08 -17.37
C GLN A 198 3.64 13.28 -16.76
N TRP A 199 3.27 14.54 -16.55
CA TRP A 199 1.97 14.91 -16.02
C TRP A 199 0.92 14.99 -17.12
N GLY A 200 -0.35 14.99 -16.73
CA GLY A 200 -1.45 15.29 -17.65
C GLY A 200 -1.28 16.67 -18.26
N ASP A 201 -1.53 16.76 -19.57
CA ASP A 201 -1.44 18.03 -20.29
C ASP A 201 -2.43 19.05 -19.72
N LEU A 202 -1.97 20.28 -19.58
CA LEU A 202 -2.80 21.43 -19.22
C LEU A 202 -3.36 22.07 -20.49
N GLU A 203 -4.47 22.79 -20.35
CA GLU A 203 -5.05 23.54 -21.46
C GLU A 203 -4.09 24.60 -22.00
N ALA A 204 -4.16 24.87 -23.30
CA ALA A 204 -3.36 25.90 -23.97
C ALA A 204 -3.57 27.31 -23.39
N SER A 205 -4.77 27.52 -22.83
CA SER A 205 -5.27 28.75 -22.21
C SER A 205 -4.83 28.95 -20.77
N VAL A 206 -4.08 28.01 -20.17
CA VAL A 206 -3.65 28.12 -18.77
C VAL A 206 -2.89 29.43 -18.53
N SER A 207 -3.28 30.17 -17.50
CA SER A 207 -2.60 31.41 -17.14
C SER A 207 -1.23 31.12 -16.52
N ILE A 208 -0.30 32.08 -16.59
CA ILE A 208 1.01 31.95 -15.95
C ILE A 208 0.86 31.72 -14.44
N LEU A 209 -0.11 32.40 -13.80
CA LEU A 209 -0.37 32.26 -12.37
C LEU A 209 -0.88 30.85 -12.03
N ASP A 210 -1.81 30.30 -12.81
CA ASP A 210 -2.33 28.95 -12.59
C ASP A 210 -1.26 27.89 -12.83
N LEU A 211 -0.40 28.09 -13.83
CA LEU A 211 0.74 27.22 -14.05
C LEU A 211 1.75 27.26 -12.89
N GLN A 212 2.02 28.44 -12.33
CA GLN A 212 2.86 28.57 -11.14
C GLN A 212 2.24 27.88 -9.92
N HIS A 213 0.93 28.05 -9.69
CA HIS A 213 0.23 27.34 -8.63
C HIS A 213 0.26 25.82 -8.83
N TYR A 214 0.10 25.36 -10.07
CA TYR A 214 0.21 23.95 -10.43
C TYR A 214 1.60 23.38 -10.10
N LEU A 215 2.68 24.03 -10.55
CA LEU A 215 4.06 23.61 -10.28
C LEU A 215 4.40 23.62 -8.78
N LEU A 216 3.92 24.63 -8.05
CA LEU A 216 4.06 24.70 -6.60
C LEU A 216 3.33 23.53 -5.90
N GLY A 217 2.11 23.22 -6.36
CA GLY A 217 1.33 22.07 -5.90
C GLY A 217 2.05 20.75 -6.16
N LEU A 218 2.60 20.56 -7.37
CA LEU A 218 3.43 19.39 -7.69
C LEU A 218 4.63 19.28 -6.74
N THR A 219 5.36 20.38 -6.54
CA THR A 219 6.53 20.43 -5.65
C THR A 219 6.15 20.04 -4.22
N HIS A 220 5.06 20.57 -3.68
CA HIS A 220 4.60 20.24 -2.32
C HIS A 220 4.21 18.77 -2.20
N GLU A 221 3.41 18.24 -3.12
CA GLU A 221 2.99 16.84 -3.08
C GLU A 221 4.16 15.86 -3.27
N LEU A 222 5.13 16.21 -4.11
CA LEU A 222 6.38 15.44 -4.27
C LEU A 222 7.21 15.48 -2.98
N ARG A 223 7.34 16.64 -2.35
CA ARG A 223 8.08 16.78 -1.09
C ARG A 223 7.47 15.90 -0.01
N ASP A 224 6.16 15.99 0.22
CA ASP A 224 5.47 15.18 1.23
C ASP A 224 5.63 13.68 1.02
N ARG A 225 5.85 13.23 -0.22
CA ARG A 225 6.02 11.81 -0.56
C ARG A 225 7.46 11.34 -0.56
N LEU A 226 8.43 12.23 -0.80
CA LEU A 226 9.83 11.84 -1.03
C LEU A 226 10.78 12.27 0.10
N ASN A 227 10.45 13.32 0.87
CA ASN A 227 11.35 13.97 1.84
C ASN A 227 12.03 13.02 2.85
N ASN A 228 11.29 12.01 3.32
CA ASN A 228 11.75 11.08 4.36
C ASN A 228 12.05 9.66 3.83
N ALA A 229 12.05 9.47 2.51
CA ALA A 229 12.12 8.17 1.87
C ALA A 229 13.33 8.09 0.92
N PRO A 230 14.49 7.63 1.38
CA PRO A 230 15.63 7.36 0.51
C PRO A 230 15.32 6.24 -0.48
N TRP A 231 15.53 6.50 -1.76
CA TRP A 231 15.43 5.50 -2.83
C TRP A 231 16.72 4.67 -2.93
N LEU A 232 17.84 5.26 -2.51
CA LEU A 232 19.15 4.65 -2.62
C LEU A 232 19.63 4.08 -1.27
N THR A 233 20.32 2.96 -1.37
CA THR A 233 21.12 2.37 -0.29
C THR A 233 22.58 2.74 -0.48
N SER A 234 23.32 2.81 0.63
CA SER A 234 24.75 3.16 0.60
C SER A 234 25.64 1.99 0.13
N HIS A 235 25.12 0.77 0.21
CA HIS A 235 25.81 -0.46 -0.13
C HIS A 235 25.15 -1.20 -1.31
N PRO A 236 25.91 -2.00 -2.09
CA PRO A 236 25.32 -2.83 -3.13
C PRO A 236 24.23 -3.75 -2.60
N VAL A 237 23.07 -3.77 -3.27
CA VAL A 237 21.99 -4.69 -2.93
C VAL A 237 22.34 -6.09 -3.42
N ALA A 238 22.59 -7.00 -2.49
CA ALA A 238 22.84 -8.41 -2.81
C ALA A 238 21.58 -9.08 -3.37
N ARG A 239 21.72 -9.82 -4.46
CA ARG A 239 20.63 -10.64 -4.99
C ARG A 239 20.36 -11.80 -4.02
N LYS A 240 19.19 -11.79 -3.39
CA LYS A 240 18.76 -12.81 -2.42
C LYS A 240 17.57 -13.59 -2.97
N ARG A 241 17.41 -14.80 -2.44
CA ARG A 241 16.36 -15.75 -2.82
C ARG A 241 15.55 -16.15 -1.61
N LEU A 242 14.24 -16.19 -1.78
CA LEU A 242 13.28 -16.39 -0.72
C LEU A 242 12.32 -17.53 -1.10
N ALA A 243 12.12 -18.49 -0.20
CA ALA A 243 11.12 -19.53 -0.42
C ALA A 243 9.77 -19.11 0.18
N LEU A 244 8.72 -19.11 -0.64
CA LEU A 244 7.33 -18.97 -0.19
C LEU A 244 6.73 -20.37 -0.04
N ILE A 245 6.49 -20.76 1.20
CA ILE A 245 5.82 -22.02 1.58
C ILE A 245 4.31 -21.79 1.48
N ARG A 246 3.60 -22.64 0.72
CA ARG A 246 2.19 -22.48 0.34
C ARG A 246 1.99 -21.21 -0.49
N GLY A 247 2.08 -21.36 -1.82
CA GLY A 247 1.76 -20.33 -2.79
C GLY A 247 0.33 -19.82 -2.63
N ARG A 248 0.07 -18.62 -3.18
CA ARG A 248 -1.29 -18.04 -3.12
C ARG A 248 -2.18 -18.68 -4.18
N PRO A 249 -3.48 -18.89 -3.89
CA PRO A 249 -4.36 -19.71 -4.73
C PRO A 249 -4.63 -19.15 -6.13
N ASN A 250 -4.39 -17.85 -6.35
CA ASN A 250 -4.56 -17.19 -7.65
C ASN A 250 -3.79 -15.87 -7.71
N LEU A 251 -3.80 -15.24 -8.89
CA LEU A 251 -3.12 -13.96 -9.12
C LEU A 251 -3.73 -12.79 -8.33
N THR A 252 -5.03 -12.80 -8.03
CA THR A 252 -5.65 -11.77 -7.19
C THR A 252 -5.07 -11.76 -5.78
N ALA A 253 -4.91 -12.95 -5.18
CA ALA A 253 -4.33 -13.10 -3.85
C ALA A 253 -2.80 -13.02 -3.83
N GLY A 254 -2.13 -13.43 -4.91
CA GLY A 254 -0.66 -13.53 -5.00
C GLY A 254 0.05 -12.37 -5.69
N GLY A 255 -0.62 -11.68 -6.61
CA GLY A 255 -0.04 -10.69 -7.50
C GLY A 255 0.75 -9.56 -6.81
N PRO A 256 0.24 -8.95 -5.73
CA PRO A 256 0.98 -7.94 -4.97
C PRO A 256 2.30 -8.48 -4.38
N ILE A 257 2.32 -9.72 -3.89
CA ILE A 257 3.51 -10.36 -3.33
C ILE A 257 4.56 -10.56 -4.42
N TYR A 258 4.15 -11.11 -5.56
CA TYR A 258 5.06 -11.39 -6.69
C TYR A 258 5.61 -10.09 -7.30
N ARG A 259 4.78 -9.04 -7.39
CA ARG A 259 5.22 -7.71 -7.85
C ARG A 259 6.21 -7.08 -6.87
N ALA A 260 5.94 -7.14 -5.56
CA ALA A 260 6.86 -6.64 -4.54
C ALA A 260 8.19 -7.40 -4.57
N ALA A 261 8.19 -8.73 -4.71
CA ALA A 261 9.42 -9.52 -4.79
C ALA A 261 10.28 -9.09 -6.00
N ARG A 262 9.66 -8.96 -7.18
CA ARG A 262 10.35 -8.49 -8.38
C ARG A 262 10.90 -7.07 -8.21
N ALA A 263 10.09 -6.16 -7.66
CA ALA A 263 10.50 -4.79 -7.42
C ALA A 263 11.70 -4.67 -6.48
N LEU A 264 11.78 -5.59 -5.50
CA LEU A 264 12.90 -5.70 -4.58
C LEU A 264 14.11 -6.44 -5.19
N GLY A 265 14.01 -7.00 -6.40
CA GLY A 265 15.06 -7.84 -6.98
C GLY A 265 15.29 -9.16 -6.23
N LEU A 266 14.25 -9.68 -5.56
CA LEU A 266 14.29 -10.97 -4.86
C LEU A 266 13.85 -12.09 -5.79
N ASP A 267 14.60 -13.19 -5.78
CA ASP A 267 14.22 -14.42 -6.49
C ASP A 267 13.25 -15.23 -5.62
N LEU A 268 12.03 -15.44 -6.09
CA LEU A 268 11.00 -16.17 -5.34
C LEU A 268 10.95 -17.64 -5.76
N VAL A 269 11.13 -18.56 -4.82
CA VAL A 269 10.92 -20.00 -5.02
C VAL A 269 9.62 -20.41 -4.33
N ILE A 270 8.70 -21.01 -5.07
CA ILE A 270 7.43 -21.47 -4.51
C ILE A 270 7.56 -22.93 -4.10
N ILE A 271 7.15 -23.27 -2.89
CA ILE A 271 7.08 -24.65 -2.40
C ILE A 271 5.63 -24.95 -2.08
N ASP A 272 5.02 -25.85 -2.85
CA ASP A 272 3.61 -26.19 -2.71
C ASP A 272 3.29 -27.57 -3.29
N ASP A 273 2.03 -28.00 -3.13
CA ASP A 273 1.52 -29.27 -3.66
C ASP A 273 1.61 -29.34 -5.19
N GLU A 274 1.70 -30.56 -5.69
CA GLU A 274 1.51 -30.85 -7.11
C GLU A 274 0.10 -30.40 -7.56
N GLY A 275 0.02 -29.83 -8.76
CA GLY A 275 -1.20 -29.27 -9.34
C GLY A 275 -1.41 -27.77 -9.09
N HIS A 276 -0.57 -27.12 -8.28
CA HIS A 276 -0.69 -25.66 -8.05
C HIS A 276 -0.51 -24.87 -9.37
N TRP A 277 -1.28 -23.79 -9.57
CA TRP A 277 -1.31 -23.03 -10.84
C TRP A 277 0.02 -22.39 -11.25
N LEU A 278 0.91 -22.14 -10.28
CA LEU A 278 2.30 -21.71 -10.53
C LEU A 278 3.23 -22.85 -10.95
N GLN A 279 2.89 -24.11 -10.79
CA GLN A 279 3.78 -25.23 -11.13
C GLN A 279 4.19 -25.25 -12.62
N PRO A 280 3.29 -25.07 -13.60
CA PRO A 280 3.66 -25.03 -15.01
C PRO A 280 4.73 -23.97 -15.30
N ASN A 281 5.72 -24.32 -16.13
CA ASN A 281 6.87 -23.47 -16.43
C ASN A 281 6.64 -22.57 -17.67
N THR A 282 5.49 -21.89 -17.69
CA THR A 282 5.10 -20.95 -18.74
C THR A 282 5.83 -19.62 -18.60
N ASP A 283 5.88 -18.84 -19.67
CA ASP A 283 6.47 -17.50 -19.63
C ASP A 283 5.78 -16.60 -18.58
N ASP A 284 4.45 -16.65 -18.50
CA ASP A 284 3.68 -15.92 -17.49
C ASP A 284 4.04 -16.34 -16.05
N ASN A 285 4.20 -17.63 -15.77
CA ASN A 285 4.54 -18.08 -14.43
C ASN A 285 5.98 -17.71 -14.03
N ARG A 286 6.93 -17.66 -14.98
CA ARG A 286 8.31 -17.19 -14.74
C ARG A 286 8.39 -15.71 -14.37
N LEU A 287 7.37 -14.93 -14.71
CA LEU A 287 7.26 -13.56 -14.25
C LEU A 287 7.03 -13.48 -12.73
N HIS A 288 6.38 -14.48 -12.14
CA HIS A 288 5.98 -14.47 -10.72
C HIS A 288 6.94 -15.17 -9.78
N ARG A 289 7.76 -16.09 -10.30
CA ARG A 289 8.69 -16.91 -9.52
C ARG A 289 9.89 -17.33 -10.35
N GLU A 290 10.99 -17.61 -9.67
CA GLU A 290 12.16 -18.25 -10.25
C GLU A 290 11.93 -19.75 -10.47
N ALA A 291 11.45 -20.44 -9.43
CA ALA A 291 11.26 -21.89 -9.45
C ALA A 291 10.03 -22.32 -8.64
N PHE A 292 9.51 -23.50 -8.97
CA PHE A 292 8.46 -24.17 -8.21
C PHE A 292 8.97 -25.55 -7.81
N ILE A 293 8.87 -25.89 -6.53
CA ILE A 293 9.26 -27.19 -5.99
C ILE A 293 7.99 -27.89 -5.47
N ALA A 294 7.53 -28.87 -6.23
CA ALA A 294 6.41 -29.71 -5.82
C ALA A 294 6.80 -30.52 -4.58
N THR A 295 6.09 -30.33 -3.49
CA THR A 295 6.34 -30.96 -2.19
C THR A 295 5.00 -31.36 -1.60
N ASP A 296 4.91 -32.56 -1.04
CA ASP A 296 3.72 -32.97 -0.29
C ASP A 296 3.55 -32.10 0.96
N MET A 297 2.52 -31.24 0.94
CA MET A 297 2.21 -30.28 1.99
C MET A 297 1.22 -30.82 3.03
N THR A 298 0.97 -32.14 3.08
CA THR A 298 0.12 -32.75 4.11
C THR A 298 0.60 -32.32 5.51
N GLU A 299 -0.29 -31.77 6.34
CA GLU A 299 0.02 -31.24 7.67
C GLU A 299 0.16 -32.36 8.72
N ASP A 300 1.18 -33.21 8.55
CA ASP A 300 1.54 -34.27 9.47
C ASP A 300 2.88 -33.97 10.18
N ALA A 301 3.37 -34.92 10.98
CA ALA A 301 4.65 -34.77 11.69
C ALA A 301 5.87 -34.65 10.75
N GLY A 302 5.76 -35.05 9.48
CA GLY A 302 6.86 -35.09 8.52
C GLY A 302 6.93 -33.86 7.59
N VAL A 303 5.94 -32.96 7.61
CA VAL A 303 5.87 -31.83 6.67
C VAL A 303 7.09 -30.90 6.73
N THR A 304 7.61 -30.66 7.94
CA THR A 304 8.81 -29.84 8.14
C THR A 304 10.03 -30.45 7.44
N ASP A 305 10.25 -31.76 7.63
CA ASP A 305 11.39 -32.47 7.04
C ASP A 305 11.29 -32.55 5.52
N ARG A 306 10.07 -32.71 4.98
CA ARG A 306 9.83 -32.68 3.54
C ARG A 306 10.21 -31.33 2.93
N ILE A 307 9.80 -30.21 3.56
CA ILE A 307 10.15 -28.86 3.10
C ILE A 307 11.65 -28.59 3.24
N ILE A 308 12.28 -28.99 4.34
CA ILE A 308 13.74 -28.90 4.51
C ILE A 308 14.45 -29.68 3.40
N SER A 309 14.01 -30.91 3.11
CA SER A 309 14.57 -31.71 2.03
C SER A 309 14.37 -31.06 0.65
N ALA A 310 13.23 -30.40 0.42
CA ALA A 310 12.95 -29.68 -0.82
C ALA A 310 13.90 -28.49 -1.01
N ILE A 311 14.09 -27.69 0.04
CA ILE A 311 15.00 -26.53 0.04
C ILE A 311 16.45 -26.97 -0.14
N THR A 312 16.90 -27.98 0.60
CA THR A 312 18.31 -28.45 0.55
C THR A 312 18.68 -29.10 -0.78
N ARG A 313 17.72 -29.67 -1.51
CA ARG A 313 17.93 -30.20 -2.87
C ARG A 313 17.91 -29.11 -3.95
N TYR A 314 17.44 -27.90 -3.64
CA TYR A 314 17.45 -26.80 -4.58
C TYR A 314 18.90 -26.37 -4.88
N PRO A 315 19.32 -26.24 -6.15
CA PRO A 315 20.73 -26.07 -6.50
C PRO A 315 21.33 -24.70 -6.14
N LEU A 316 20.51 -23.73 -5.74
CA LEU A 316 20.94 -22.37 -5.42
C LEU A 316 20.60 -22.02 -3.98
N PRO A 317 21.38 -21.14 -3.31
CA PRO A 317 21.14 -20.79 -1.92
C PRO A 317 19.78 -20.11 -1.72
N ILE A 318 19.04 -20.57 -0.72
CA ILE A 318 17.86 -19.92 -0.14
C ILE A 318 18.32 -19.08 1.05
N HIS A 319 17.95 -17.80 1.09
CA HIS A 319 18.40 -16.81 2.09
C HIS A 319 17.32 -16.49 3.13
N GLY A 320 16.11 -17.01 2.95
CA GLY A 320 14.99 -16.83 3.86
C GLY A 320 13.80 -17.69 3.44
N VAL A 321 12.89 -17.92 4.37
CA VAL A 321 11.62 -18.60 4.12
C VAL A 321 10.49 -17.82 4.78
N PHE A 322 9.32 -17.84 4.17
CA PHE A 322 8.11 -17.28 4.78
C PHE A 322 6.86 -17.99 4.26
N THR A 323 5.74 -17.74 4.92
CA THR A 323 4.42 -18.16 4.48
C THR A 323 3.40 -17.08 4.80
N LEU A 324 2.30 -17.07 4.05
CA LEU A 324 1.12 -16.25 4.32
C LEU A 324 -0.11 -17.12 4.62
N SER A 325 0.12 -18.40 4.91
CA SER A 325 -0.88 -19.38 5.24
C SER A 325 -0.80 -19.66 6.73
N ASP A 326 -1.84 -19.28 7.47
CA ASP A 326 -1.82 -19.20 8.93
C ASP A 326 -1.55 -20.56 9.60
N ASN A 327 -2.04 -21.64 8.98
CA ASN A 327 -1.77 -23.01 9.37
C ASN A 327 -0.29 -23.44 9.23
N PHE A 328 0.52 -22.73 8.43
CA PHE A 328 1.93 -23.05 8.19
C PHE A 328 2.92 -22.17 8.96
N PHE A 329 2.50 -21.21 9.79
CA PHE A 329 3.44 -20.32 10.49
C PHE A 329 4.46 -21.08 11.35
N VAL A 330 4.00 -22.03 12.16
CA VAL A 330 4.89 -22.84 13.01
C VAL A 330 5.82 -23.69 12.15
N THR A 331 5.31 -24.29 11.07
CA THR A 331 6.11 -25.09 10.13
C THR A 331 7.19 -24.25 9.47
N ALA A 332 6.86 -23.07 8.95
CA ALA A 332 7.82 -22.16 8.31
C ALA A 332 8.90 -21.70 9.30
N ALA A 333 8.53 -21.39 10.55
CA ALA A 333 9.49 -21.04 11.60
C ALA A 333 10.45 -22.20 11.92
N ARG A 334 9.95 -23.44 12.02
CA ARG A 334 10.78 -24.63 12.23
C ARG A 334 11.74 -24.88 11.06
N VAL A 335 11.27 -24.71 9.83
CA VAL A 335 12.11 -24.80 8.63
C VAL A 335 13.22 -23.74 8.67
N ALA A 336 12.88 -22.49 8.98
CA ALA A 336 13.83 -21.40 9.07
C ALA A 336 14.90 -21.67 10.15
N GLU A 337 14.48 -22.04 11.36
CA GLU A 337 15.35 -22.33 12.50
C GLU A 337 16.29 -23.50 12.21
N ALA A 338 15.77 -24.60 11.66
CA ALA A 338 16.57 -25.77 11.30
C ALA A 338 17.63 -25.49 10.22
N LEU A 339 17.35 -24.53 9.32
CA LEU A 339 18.26 -24.12 8.26
C LEU A 339 19.15 -22.92 8.63
N GLY A 340 19.04 -22.38 9.86
CA GLY A 340 19.78 -21.20 10.29
C GLY A 340 19.40 -19.92 9.56
N LEU A 341 18.17 -19.83 9.03
CA LEU A 341 17.64 -18.67 8.33
C LEU A 341 17.00 -17.66 9.30
N PRO A 342 16.87 -16.37 8.93
CA PRO A 342 16.24 -15.38 9.78
C PRO A 342 14.80 -15.76 10.15
N THR A 343 14.50 -15.83 11.45
CA THR A 343 13.14 -16.07 11.98
C THR A 343 13.03 -15.61 13.44
N SER A 344 11.80 -15.38 13.89
CA SER A 344 11.50 -15.33 15.33
C SER A 344 11.49 -16.76 15.91
N PRO A 345 11.62 -16.92 17.25
CA PRO A 345 11.62 -18.24 17.87
C PRO A 345 10.32 -19.02 17.55
N VAL A 346 10.43 -20.33 17.33
CA VAL A 346 9.28 -21.20 17.05
C VAL A 346 8.18 -21.07 18.10
N SER A 347 8.55 -20.91 19.38
CA SER A 347 7.62 -20.73 20.50
C SER A 347 6.75 -19.46 20.39
N ALA A 348 7.23 -18.42 19.71
CA ALA A 348 6.48 -17.20 19.46
C ALA A 348 5.30 -17.49 18.51
N PHE A 349 5.58 -18.21 17.42
CA PHE A 349 4.56 -18.64 16.46
C PHE A 349 3.58 -19.64 17.07
N GLU A 350 4.04 -20.57 17.90
CA GLU A 350 3.14 -21.50 18.62
C GLU A 350 2.21 -20.77 19.59
N THR A 351 2.66 -19.66 20.17
CA THR A 351 1.84 -18.81 21.03
C THR A 351 0.83 -18.00 20.21
N SER A 352 1.24 -17.45 19.06
CA SER A 352 0.35 -16.62 18.23
C SER A 352 -0.78 -17.40 17.58
N VAL A 353 -0.52 -18.61 17.09
CA VAL A 353 -1.54 -19.45 16.43
C VAL A 353 -2.50 -20.12 17.40
N ASP A 354 -2.19 -20.17 18.70
CA ASP A 354 -3.07 -20.67 19.75
C ASP A 354 -3.68 -19.49 20.51
N LYS A 355 -4.93 -19.16 20.17
CA LYS A 355 -5.67 -18.04 20.76
C LYS A 355 -5.76 -18.13 22.29
N TYR A 356 -5.79 -19.33 22.87
CA TYR A 356 -5.76 -19.50 24.32
C TYR A 356 -4.39 -19.11 24.89
N ARG A 357 -3.28 -19.56 24.28
CA ARG A 357 -1.93 -19.16 24.72
C ARG A 357 -1.71 -17.65 24.60
N SER A 358 -2.17 -17.04 23.51
CA SER A 358 -2.11 -15.57 23.33
C SER A 358 -2.95 -14.83 24.36
N ARG A 359 -4.14 -15.33 24.70
CA ARG A 359 -5.01 -14.76 25.73
C ARG A 359 -4.34 -14.73 27.11
N LEU A 360 -3.64 -15.79 27.49
CA LEU A 360 -2.91 -15.87 28.76
C LEU A 360 -1.79 -14.85 28.92
N LEU A 361 -1.39 -14.13 27.86
CA LEU A 361 -0.40 -13.06 27.96
C LEU A 361 -0.90 -11.83 28.73
N GLN A 362 -2.23 -11.65 28.82
CA GLN A 362 -2.87 -10.47 29.41
C GLN A 362 -4.02 -10.77 30.39
N ASP A 363 -4.50 -12.01 30.47
CA ASP A 363 -5.62 -12.40 31.33
C ASP A 363 -5.18 -12.84 32.74
N ALA A 364 -6.05 -12.61 33.72
CA ALA A 364 -5.88 -13.10 35.07
C ALA A 364 -6.32 -14.59 35.18
N PRO A 365 -5.75 -15.37 36.12
CA PRO A 365 -6.16 -16.75 36.33
C PRO A 365 -7.67 -16.89 36.58
N GLY A 366 -8.31 -17.89 35.97
CA GLY A 366 -9.73 -18.25 36.19
C GLY A 366 -10.75 -17.53 35.31
N HIS A 367 -10.31 -16.60 34.45
CA HIS A 367 -11.18 -15.81 33.57
C HIS A 367 -11.25 -16.33 32.12
N THR A 368 -10.33 -17.22 31.75
CA THR A 368 -10.28 -17.87 30.43
C THR A 368 -10.28 -19.38 30.62
N ALA A 369 -11.06 -20.09 29.82
CA ALA A 369 -11.02 -21.55 29.75
C ALA A 369 -10.63 -22.04 28.36
N ARG A 370 -10.01 -23.22 28.32
CA ARG A 370 -9.82 -24.03 27.11
C ARG A 370 -10.58 -25.32 27.30
N VAL A 371 -11.43 -25.69 26.35
CA VAL A 371 -12.28 -26.88 26.43
C VAL A 371 -12.34 -27.60 25.09
N THR A 372 -12.37 -28.92 25.11
CA THR A 372 -12.50 -29.79 23.94
C THR A 372 -13.92 -30.31 23.74
N SER A 373 -14.77 -30.19 24.77
CA SER A 373 -16.16 -30.65 24.72
C SER A 373 -17.05 -29.86 25.69
N VAL A 374 -18.36 -30.04 25.56
CA VAL A 374 -19.37 -29.50 26.48
C VAL A 374 -19.25 -30.15 27.88
N ASP A 375 -18.87 -31.42 27.97
CA ASP A 375 -18.68 -32.12 29.24
C ASP A 375 -17.49 -31.57 30.04
N GLU A 376 -16.40 -31.25 29.35
CA GLU A 376 -15.25 -30.59 29.95
C GLU A 376 -15.61 -29.19 30.45
N LEU A 377 -16.37 -28.42 29.65
CA LEU A 377 -16.93 -27.13 30.09
C LEU A 377 -17.76 -27.28 31.36
N ASN A 378 -18.70 -28.23 31.41
CA ASN A 378 -19.54 -28.48 32.58
C ASN A 378 -18.70 -28.84 33.82
N THR A 379 -17.60 -29.57 33.63
CA THR A 379 -16.65 -29.90 34.70
C THR A 379 -15.96 -28.64 35.24
N LEU A 380 -15.48 -27.75 34.37
CA LEU A 380 -14.81 -26.51 34.79
C LEU A 380 -15.75 -25.52 35.49
N LEU A 381 -17.04 -25.53 35.14
CA LEU A 381 -18.09 -24.70 35.76
C LEU A 381 -18.58 -25.25 37.11
N SER A 382 -18.31 -26.52 37.41
CA SER A 382 -18.81 -27.16 38.62
C SER A 382 -17.96 -26.76 39.83
N THR A 383 -18.61 -26.43 40.95
CA THR A 383 -17.93 -26.19 42.23
C THR A 383 -17.30 -27.49 42.73
N PRO A 384 -15.98 -27.55 42.97
CA PRO A 384 -15.34 -28.74 43.52
C PRO A 384 -15.91 -29.14 44.90
N ALA A 385 -15.92 -30.44 45.19
CA ALA A 385 -16.50 -31.01 46.42
C ALA A 385 -15.85 -30.52 47.73
N ASN A 386 -14.66 -29.92 47.65
CA ASN A 386 -13.93 -29.32 48.78
C ASN A 386 -14.36 -27.86 49.08
N GLY A 387 -15.34 -27.31 48.35
CA GLY A 387 -15.89 -25.97 48.58
C GLY A 387 -15.05 -24.81 48.02
N THR A 388 -14.02 -25.08 47.19
CA THR A 388 -13.27 -24.00 46.51
C THR A 388 -14.07 -23.41 45.35
N ASN A 389 -13.67 -22.23 44.87
CA ASN A 389 -14.27 -21.66 43.65
C ASN A 389 -14.04 -22.58 42.43
N PRO A 390 -14.92 -22.54 41.42
CA PRO A 390 -14.72 -23.24 40.15
C PRO A 390 -13.40 -22.85 39.48
N ALA A 391 -12.84 -23.76 38.69
CA ALA A 391 -11.61 -23.50 37.91
C ALA A 391 -11.80 -22.41 36.86
N PHE A 392 -13.05 -22.20 36.41
CA PHE A 392 -13.45 -21.15 35.50
C PHE A 392 -14.73 -20.47 36.00
N THR A 393 -14.68 -19.15 36.19
CA THR A 393 -15.84 -18.35 36.60
C THR A 393 -16.26 -17.43 35.45
N PRO A 394 -17.31 -17.77 34.68
CA PRO A 394 -17.73 -16.98 33.53
C PRO A 394 -18.31 -15.63 33.95
N VAL A 395 -17.79 -14.55 33.35
CA VAL A 395 -18.35 -13.19 33.44
C VAL A 395 -18.87 -12.80 32.06
N TYR A 396 -20.19 -12.74 31.92
CA TYR A 396 -20.85 -12.43 30.65
C TYR A 396 -20.79 -10.92 30.33
N PRO A 397 -20.76 -10.54 29.04
CA PRO A 397 -20.71 -11.42 27.87
C PRO A 397 -19.34 -12.07 27.65
N LEU A 398 -19.34 -13.25 27.03
CA LEU A 398 -18.17 -14.04 26.67
C LEU A 398 -18.02 -14.13 25.15
N ILE A 399 -16.82 -14.46 24.70
CA ILE A 399 -16.50 -14.97 23.36
C ILE A 399 -16.14 -16.44 23.47
N VAL A 400 -16.69 -17.24 22.57
CA VAL A 400 -16.29 -18.63 22.34
C VAL A 400 -15.78 -18.76 20.92
N LYS A 401 -14.56 -19.25 20.74
CA LYS A 401 -13.91 -19.40 19.43
C LYS A 401 -12.97 -20.61 19.40
N PRO A 402 -12.66 -21.17 18.22
CA PRO A 402 -11.60 -22.17 18.08
C PRO A 402 -10.26 -21.63 18.60
N THR A 403 -9.43 -22.49 19.19
CA THR A 403 -8.06 -22.14 19.58
C THR A 403 -7.18 -21.91 18.37
N LYS A 404 -7.41 -22.66 17.29
CA LYS A 404 -6.80 -22.49 15.97
C LYS A 404 -7.91 -22.26 14.94
N GLY A 405 -7.77 -21.23 14.11
CA GLY A 405 -8.75 -20.86 13.09
C GLY A 405 -8.46 -19.45 12.56
N TRP A 406 -9.08 -19.07 11.46
CA TRP A 406 -8.87 -17.81 10.75
C TRP A 406 -10.22 -17.24 10.27
N SER A 407 -10.23 -16.00 9.75
CA SER A 407 -11.39 -15.36 9.12
C SER A 407 -12.65 -15.27 10.01
N SER A 408 -12.47 -15.18 11.32
CA SER A 408 -13.57 -15.14 12.30
C SER A 408 -14.53 -16.33 12.22
N GLU A 409 -14.07 -17.47 11.69
CA GLU A 409 -14.88 -18.69 11.56
C GLU A 409 -15.21 -19.27 12.94
N CYS A 410 -16.47 -19.68 13.11
CA CYS A 410 -16.98 -20.29 14.36
C CYS A 410 -16.75 -19.48 15.64
N VAL A 411 -16.66 -18.15 15.54
CA VAL A 411 -16.67 -17.23 16.69
C VAL A 411 -18.11 -16.91 17.08
N SER A 412 -18.39 -16.90 18.39
CA SER A 412 -19.71 -16.58 18.93
C SER A 412 -19.60 -15.69 20.17
N LYS A 413 -20.43 -14.64 20.22
CA LYS A 413 -20.71 -13.91 21.45
C LYS A 413 -21.78 -14.64 22.25
N VAL A 414 -21.55 -14.79 23.54
CA VAL A 414 -22.43 -15.51 24.46
C VAL A 414 -22.81 -14.57 25.59
N SER A 415 -24.09 -14.25 25.72
CA SER A 415 -24.59 -13.29 26.71
C SER A 415 -25.16 -13.94 27.97
N CYS A 416 -25.41 -15.25 27.94
CA CYS A 416 -25.92 -16.01 29.08
C CYS A 416 -25.39 -17.45 29.09
N ARG A 417 -25.62 -18.17 30.20
CA ARG A 417 -25.13 -19.53 30.40
C ARG A 417 -25.72 -20.55 29.43
N ASP A 418 -26.98 -20.39 29.05
CA ASP A 418 -27.72 -21.37 28.26
C ASP A 418 -27.14 -21.53 26.85
N ASP A 419 -26.55 -20.46 26.31
CA ASP A 419 -25.95 -20.42 24.97
C ASP A 419 -24.52 -20.99 24.92
N LEU A 420 -23.88 -21.21 26.07
CA LEU A 420 -22.45 -21.55 26.13
C LEU A 420 -22.15 -22.93 25.55
N ALA A 421 -23.01 -23.92 25.81
CA ALA A 421 -22.86 -25.27 25.28
C ALA A 421 -22.93 -25.30 23.75
N LEU A 422 -23.89 -24.59 23.16
CA LEU A 422 -24.05 -24.47 21.72
C LEU A 422 -22.85 -23.77 21.08
N ALA A 423 -22.34 -22.71 21.69
CA ALA A 423 -21.16 -22.01 21.21
C ALA A 423 -19.89 -22.88 21.26
N VAL A 424 -19.70 -23.68 22.33
CA VAL A 424 -18.57 -24.63 22.41
C VAL A 424 -18.68 -25.72 21.37
N GLN A 425 -19.89 -26.27 21.14
CA GLN A 425 -20.10 -27.25 20.08
C GLN A 425 -19.78 -26.67 18.69
N LYS A 426 -20.23 -25.44 18.41
CA LYS A 426 -19.90 -24.72 17.17
C LYS A 426 -18.39 -24.56 17.00
N ALA A 427 -17.68 -24.08 18.02
CA ALA A 427 -16.24 -23.84 17.97
C ALA A 427 -15.39 -25.12 17.85
N THR A 428 -15.77 -26.21 18.53
CA THR A 428 -15.03 -27.48 18.51
C THR A 428 -15.32 -28.34 17.28
N SER A 429 -16.43 -28.10 16.57
CA SER A 429 -16.80 -28.84 15.36
C SER A 429 -15.87 -28.59 14.15
N ARG A 430 -15.02 -27.55 14.21
CA ARG A 430 -14.22 -27.07 13.08
C ARG A 430 -12.76 -26.88 13.47
N HIS A 431 -11.86 -26.96 12.49
CA HIS A 431 -10.40 -26.86 12.62
C HIS A 431 -9.74 -27.94 13.50
N GLY A 432 -10.50 -28.93 13.99
CA GLY A 432 -9.98 -30.02 14.84
C GLY A 432 -9.29 -29.51 16.11
N SER A 433 -9.71 -28.36 16.63
CA SER A 433 -9.05 -27.68 17.76
C SER A 433 -10.00 -27.50 18.95
N ALA A 434 -9.41 -27.33 20.14
CA ALA A 434 -10.18 -26.96 21.33
C ALA A 434 -10.85 -25.58 21.14
N ALA A 435 -11.90 -25.29 21.90
CA ALA A 435 -12.43 -23.95 22.02
C ALA A 435 -11.74 -23.17 23.15
N VAL A 436 -11.57 -21.87 22.95
CA VAL A 436 -11.29 -20.90 24.02
C VAL A 436 -12.58 -20.18 24.39
N VAL A 437 -12.83 -20.07 25.69
CA VAL A 437 -13.91 -19.28 26.28
C VAL A 437 -13.28 -18.13 27.05
N GLU A 438 -13.53 -16.89 26.61
CA GLU A 438 -12.88 -15.69 27.12
C GLU A 438 -13.86 -14.53 27.32
N PRO A 439 -13.55 -13.51 28.14
CA PRO A 439 -14.39 -12.33 28.27
C PRO A 439 -14.54 -11.59 26.94
N PHE A 440 -15.75 -11.09 26.65
CA PHE A 440 -15.93 -10.11 25.60
C PHE A 440 -15.44 -8.75 26.10
N PHE A 441 -14.54 -8.12 25.34
CA PHE A 441 -14.05 -6.78 25.65
C PHE A 441 -14.96 -5.75 25.01
N ASP A 442 -15.72 -5.02 25.82
CA ASP A 442 -16.61 -3.97 25.31
C ASP A 442 -15.84 -2.67 25.04
N GLY A 443 -15.75 -2.29 23.76
CA GLY A 443 -15.03 -1.13 23.27
C GLY A 443 -14.81 -1.19 21.75
N PRO A 444 -14.32 -0.08 21.14
CA PRO A 444 -14.00 -0.04 19.72
C PRO A 444 -13.00 -1.14 19.34
N GLU A 445 -13.30 -1.87 18.27
CA GLU A 445 -12.40 -2.84 17.65
C GLU A 445 -11.48 -2.16 16.65
N ILE A 446 -10.22 -2.59 16.67
CA ILE A 446 -9.17 -2.03 15.82
C ILE A 446 -8.25 -3.12 15.27
N ASP A 447 -7.72 -2.82 14.09
CA ASP A 447 -6.56 -3.46 13.51
C ASP A 447 -5.33 -2.59 13.77
N ALA A 448 -4.31 -3.14 14.41
CA ALA A 448 -3.02 -2.52 14.59
C ALA A 448 -1.94 -3.28 13.81
N ASN A 449 -1.34 -2.61 12.84
CA ASN A 449 -0.32 -3.22 11.97
C ASN A 449 1.05 -2.65 12.32
N PHE A 450 2.05 -3.51 12.49
CA PHE A 450 3.40 -3.13 12.91
C PHE A 450 4.45 -3.61 11.91
N VAL A 451 5.47 -2.78 11.67
CA VAL A 451 6.76 -3.20 11.14
C VAL A 451 7.79 -3.03 12.26
N LEU A 452 8.35 -4.14 12.73
CA LEU A 452 9.36 -4.15 13.79
C LEU A 452 10.73 -4.52 13.25
N LEU A 453 11.77 -3.95 13.87
CA LEU A 453 13.16 -4.37 13.71
C LEU A 453 13.84 -4.36 15.07
N ASP A 454 14.28 -5.52 15.54
CA ASP A 454 14.91 -5.72 16.85
C ASP A 454 14.10 -5.18 18.04
N GLY A 455 12.76 -5.15 17.91
CA GLY A 455 11.80 -4.62 18.88
C GLY A 455 11.51 -3.12 18.76
N GLU A 456 12.21 -2.42 17.85
CA GLU A 456 11.91 -1.04 17.48
C GLU A 456 10.72 -0.99 16.52
N VAL A 457 9.79 -0.07 16.75
CA VAL A 457 8.68 0.20 15.82
C VAL A 457 9.20 1.07 14.69
N LEU A 458 9.37 0.50 13.50
CA LEU A 458 9.75 1.25 12.29
C LEU A 458 8.54 1.95 11.66
N PHE A 459 7.40 1.27 11.68
CA PHE A 459 6.10 1.79 11.26
C PHE A 459 5.00 1.12 12.05
N TRP A 460 3.92 1.86 12.27
CA TRP A 460 2.67 1.30 12.77
C TRP A 460 1.50 2.14 12.30
N GLU A 461 0.34 1.51 12.23
CA GLU A 461 -0.94 2.18 12.00
C GLU A 461 -2.04 1.54 12.85
N VAL A 462 -3.11 2.28 13.06
CA VAL A 462 -4.36 1.78 13.64
C VAL A 462 -5.48 2.07 12.66
N ALA A 463 -6.24 1.03 12.34
CA ALA A 463 -7.43 1.10 11.53
C ALA A 463 -8.66 0.75 12.37
N ASP A 464 -9.74 1.48 12.13
CA ASP A 464 -10.99 1.37 12.88
C ASP A 464 -11.93 0.37 12.19
N GLU A 465 -12.37 -0.65 12.93
CA GLU A 465 -13.35 -1.62 12.47
C GLU A 465 -14.74 -1.29 13.06
N PRO A 466 -15.69 -0.83 12.23
CA PRO A 466 -17.02 -0.51 12.70
C PRO A 466 -17.77 -1.75 13.18
N PRO A 467 -18.76 -1.59 14.08
CA PRO A 467 -19.48 -2.70 14.68
C PRO A 467 -20.11 -3.63 13.64
N CYS A 468 -19.97 -4.94 13.84
CA CYS A 468 -20.55 -5.96 12.99
C CYS A 468 -21.83 -6.56 13.62
N GLN A 469 -22.40 -7.60 13.01
CA GLN A 469 -23.62 -8.25 13.50
C GLN A 469 -23.48 -8.77 14.95
N ALA A 470 -22.33 -9.34 15.30
CA ALA A 470 -22.09 -9.92 16.61
C ALA A 470 -21.79 -8.87 17.69
N ASP A 471 -21.52 -7.61 17.33
CA ASP A 471 -21.35 -6.52 18.30
C ASP A 471 -22.67 -6.08 18.94
N ARG A 472 -23.80 -6.36 18.29
CA ARG A 472 -25.12 -5.97 18.78
C ARG A 472 -25.37 -6.49 20.20
N ARG A 473 -26.19 -5.77 20.97
CA ARG A 473 -26.58 -6.18 22.32
C ARG A 473 -27.42 -7.45 22.32
N ASP A 474 -28.24 -7.62 21.29
CA ASP A 474 -29.13 -8.75 21.05
C ASP A 474 -28.52 -9.83 20.14
N ALA A 475 -27.20 -9.79 19.93
CA ALA A 475 -26.50 -10.79 19.12
C ALA A 475 -26.67 -12.20 19.70
N THR A 476 -26.91 -13.15 18.81
CA THR A 476 -27.05 -14.57 19.09
C THR A 476 -25.77 -15.31 18.70
N VAL A 477 -25.66 -16.58 19.08
CA VAL A 477 -24.52 -17.43 18.69
C VAL A 477 -24.37 -17.62 17.17
N GLN A 478 -25.41 -17.30 16.38
CA GLN A 478 -25.41 -17.39 14.92
C GLN A 478 -24.88 -16.12 14.24
N ASP A 479 -24.92 -14.98 14.92
CA ASP A 479 -24.36 -13.74 14.40
C ASP A 479 -22.83 -13.85 14.28
N THR A 480 -22.28 -13.26 13.21
CA THR A 480 -20.85 -13.42 12.85
C THR A 480 -20.05 -12.15 13.13
N PHE A 481 -18.77 -12.35 13.44
CA PHE A 481 -17.75 -11.28 13.47
C PHE A 481 -17.11 -11.09 12.09
N SER A 482 -17.93 -11.16 11.02
CA SER A 482 -17.43 -10.91 9.67
C SER A 482 -17.24 -9.40 9.47
N PRO A 483 -16.08 -8.92 8.99
CA PRO A 483 -15.81 -7.51 8.82
C PRO A 483 -16.76 -6.86 7.80
N GLU A 484 -17.23 -5.65 8.09
CA GLU A 484 -18.13 -4.91 7.18
C GLU A 484 -17.43 -3.75 6.48
N ALA A 485 -16.49 -3.10 7.17
CA ALA A 485 -15.63 -2.07 6.61
C ALA A 485 -14.35 -1.93 7.45
N LEU A 486 -13.41 -1.11 6.99
CA LEU A 486 -12.24 -0.70 7.75
C LEU A 486 -11.93 0.76 7.39
N THR A 487 -11.73 1.62 8.39
CA THR A 487 -11.50 3.06 8.15
C THR A 487 -10.13 3.49 8.67
N LEU A 488 -9.38 4.18 7.81
CA LEU A 488 -8.05 4.69 8.07
C LEU A 488 -8.00 6.19 7.77
N PRO A 489 -7.15 6.95 8.46
CA PRO A 489 -6.55 6.68 9.79
C PRO A 489 -7.60 6.57 10.91
N SER A 490 -7.24 5.95 12.04
CA SER A 490 -8.10 5.85 13.23
C SER A 490 -8.57 7.21 13.77
N ALA A 491 -9.82 7.24 14.26
CA ALA A 491 -10.42 8.36 14.99
C ALA A 491 -10.27 8.23 16.53
N LEU A 492 -9.54 7.22 17.02
CA LEU A 492 -9.19 7.15 18.44
C LEU A 492 -8.33 8.35 18.85
N PRO A 493 -8.45 8.85 20.09
CA PRO A 493 -7.57 9.90 20.59
C PRO A 493 -6.10 9.46 20.60
N ASP A 494 -5.16 10.37 20.30
CA ASP A 494 -3.72 10.08 20.24
C ASP A 494 -3.19 9.32 21.48
N ARG A 495 -3.69 9.67 22.66
CA ARG A 495 -3.34 8.98 23.92
C ARG A 495 -3.76 7.52 23.93
N GLU A 496 -4.90 7.19 23.36
CA GLU A 496 -5.42 5.82 23.29
C GLU A 496 -4.70 5.05 22.18
N GLN A 497 -4.41 5.68 21.04
CA GLN A 497 -3.56 5.09 20.03
C GLN A 497 -2.16 4.78 20.57
N ALA A 498 -1.58 5.65 21.41
CA ALA A 498 -0.31 5.38 22.09
C ALA A 498 -0.39 4.18 23.05
N VAL A 499 -1.48 4.05 23.81
CA VAL A 499 -1.74 2.86 24.66
C VAL A 499 -1.81 1.59 23.82
N VAL A 500 -2.50 1.63 22.67
CA VAL A 500 -2.56 0.51 21.72
C VAL A 500 -1.16 0.16 21.22
N ARG A 501 -0.42 1.14 20.71
CA ARG A 501 0.95 0.95 20.19
C ARG A 501 1.85 0.26 21.21
N ASP A 502 1.93 0.82 22.41
CA ASP A 502 2.89 0.39 23.42
C ASP A 502 2.50 -0.97 23.99
N THR A 503 1.20 -1.19 24.28
CA THR A 503 0.70 -2.47 24.81
C THR A 503 0.94 -3.61 23.82
N LEU A 504 0.56 -3.44 22.56
CA LEU A 504 0.67 -4.50 21.56
C LEU A 504 2.13 -4.75 21.17
N ARG A 505 2.95 -3.70 21.04
CA ARG A 505 4.39 -3.87 20.82
C ARG A 505 5.06 -4.64 21.96
N ASP A 506 4.73 -4.32 23.21
CA ASP A 506 5.33 -5.00 24.36
C ASP A 506 4.90 -6.47 24.43
N LEU A 507 3.64 -6.78 24.08
CA LEU A 507 3.19 -8.17 23.95
C LEU A 507 3.94 -8.93 22.84
N LEU A 508 4.09 -8.34 21.66
CA LEU A 508 4.86 -8.92 20.54
C LEU A 508 6.31 -9.20 20.96
N VAL A 509 6.99 -8.21 21.55
CA VAL A 509 8.38 -8.37 22.01
C VAL A 509 8.49 -9.41 23.12
N LYS A 510 7.53 -9.45 24.05
CA LYS A 510 7.50 -10.41 25.17
C LYS A 510 7.41 -11.86 24.69
N VAL A 511 6.64 -12.15 23.62
CA VAL A 511 6.56 -13.51 23.06
C VAL A 511 7.75 -13.88 22.16
N GLY A 512 8.57 -12.90 21.78
CA GLY A 512 9.79 -13.10 20.98
C GLY A 512 9.73 -12.54 19.56
N PHE A 513 8.63 -11.87 19.17
CA PHE A 513 8.54 -11.19 17.89
C PHE A 513 9.28 -9.85 17.94
N ARG A 514 10.49 -9.81 17.39
CA ARG A 514 11.35 -8.62 17.38
C ARG A 514 11.51 -7.98 16.01
N THR A 515 11.53 -8.79 14.95
CA THR A 515 11.73 -8.33 13.57
C THR A 515 10.70 -8.98 12.67
N GLY A 516 9.97 -8.17 11.90
CA GLY A 516 8.92 -8.67 11.02
C GLY A 516 7.76 -7.70 10.84
N VAL A 517 6.71 -8.19 10.19
CA VAL A 517 5.44 -7.48 10.03
C VAL A 517 4.37 -8.26 10.80
N PHE A 518 3.59 -7.56 11.61
CA PHE A 518 2.58 -8.15 12.49
C PHE A 518 1.26 -7.43 12.31
N HIS A 519 0.22 -8.21 12.06
CA HIS A 519 -1.16 -7.74 12.07
C HIS A 519 -1.79 -8.19 13.40
N VAL A 520 -2.29 -7.23 14.18
CA VAL A 520 -2.74 -7.49 15.54
C VAL A 520 -4.11 -6.88 15.73
N GLU A 521 -5.08 -7.70 16.11
CA GLU A 521 -6.45 -7.28 16.36
C GLU A 521 -6.61 -7.01 17.86
N ALA A 522 -7.31 -5.94 18.23
CA ALA A 522 -7.54 -5.59 19.61
C ALA A 522 -8.84 -4.80 19.81
N ARG A 523 -9.27 -4.69 21.06
CA ARG A 523 -10.32 -3.76 21.48
C ARG A 523 -9.81 -2.77 22.51
N VAL A 524 -10.29 -1.53 22.42
CA VAL A 524 -9.98 -0.47 23.38
C VAL A 524 -11.08 -0.36 24.43
N VAL A 525 -10.91 -1.09 25.54
CA VAL A 525 -11.89 -1.04 26.62
C VAL A 525 -11.81 0.27 27.38
N ARG A 526 -12.95 0.74 27.88
CA ARG A 526 -13.06 2.03 28.58
C ARG A 526 -12.52 3.20 27.76
N SER A 527 -12.59 3.09 26.43
CA SER A 527 -12.29 4.19 25.52
C SER A 527 -13.18 5.40 25.81
N GLY A 528 -12.62 6.60 25.65
CA GLY A 528 -13.37 7.85 25.62
C GLY A 528 -14.22 8.03 24.36
N CYS A 529 -14.07 7.14 23.37
CA CYS A 529 -14.86 7.11 22.15
C CYS A 529 -15.79 5.89 22.10
N GLU A 530 -16.83 6.00 21.28
CA GLU A 530 -17.74 4.92 20.93
C GLU A 530 -18.25 5.10 19.49
N TYR A 531 -18.64 4.00 18.86
CA TYR A 531 -19.34 4.08 17.58
C TYR A 531 -20.77 4.56 17.80
N ARG A 532 -21.17 5.58 17.05
CA ARG A 532 -22.54 6.09 17.05
C ARG A 532 -22.89 6.72 15.71
N ASP A 533 -24.18 6.94 15.46
CA ASP A 533 -24.61 7.79 14.36
C ASP A 533 -24.15 9.23 14.64
N VAL A 534 -23.27 9.76 13.78
CA VAL A 534 -22.76 11.13 13.83
C VAL A 534 -23.62 12.10 12.98
N GLY A 535 -24.83 11.66 12.62
CA GLY A 535 -25.85 12.39 11.88
C GLY A 535 -25.95 11.91 10.43
N GLY A 536 -27.18 11.73 9.95
CA GLY A 536 -27.46 11.34 8.56
C GLY A 536 -27.31 9.83 8.29
N GLY A 537 -27.32 8.98 9.32
CA GLY A 537 -27.13 7.54 9.19
C GLY A 537 -25.67 7.12 9.07
N VAL A 538 -24.73 8.04 9.30
CA VAL A 538 -23.28 7.79 9.22
C VAL A 538 -22.81 7.27 10.56
N VAL A 539 -22.39 6.01 10.61
CA VAL A 539 -21.82 5.40 11.82
C VAL A 539 -20.31 5.58 11.82
N ASP A 540 -19.79 6.32 12.80
CA ASP A 540 -18.35 6.54 12.99
C ASP A 540 -18.00 6.55 14.48
N LEU A 541 -16.71 6.40 14.76
CA LEU A 541 -16.13 6.49 16.08
C LEU A 541 -16.11 7.97 16.52
N ALA A 542 -16.78 8.29 17.62
CA ALA A 542 -16.88 9.65 18.12
C ALA A 542 -16.70 9.70 19.65
N PRO A 543 -16.30 10.85 20.21
CA PRO A 543 -16.23 11.02 21.67
C PRO A 543 -17.57 10.72 22.33
N LYS A 544 -17.53 10.04 23.47
CA LYS A 544 -18.68 9.83 24.34
C LYS A 544 -19.16 11.18 24.85
N THR A 545 -20.46 11.45 24.72
CA THR A 545 -21.07 12.60 25.37
C THR A 545 -21.09 12.33 26.86
N GLU A 546 -20.28 13.04 27.65
CA GLU A 546 -20.34 12.97 29.11
C GLU A 546 -21.75 13.35 29.58
N SER A 547 -22.51 12.38 30.09
CA SER A 547 -23.56 12.65 31.06
C SER A 547 -22.88 13.04 32.39
N GLY A 548 -22.49 14.30 32.50
CA GLY A 548 -22.23 15.00 33.77
C GLY A 548 -20.97 14.59 34.55
N ALA A 549 -19.97 15.48 34.50
CA ALA A 549 -18.98 15.72 35.56
C ALA A 549 -18.05 14.56 35.96
N ALA A 550 -17.03 14.26 35.14
CA ALA A 550 -15.74 13.76 35.66
C ALA A 550 -14.50 13.94 34.74
N ALA A 551 -14.53 14.63 33.60
CA ALA A 551 -13.32 14.77 32.76
C ALA A 551 -12.35 15.92 33.12
N ALA A 552 -12.33 16.32 34.38
CA ALA A 552 -11.26 17.18 34.92
C ALA A 552 -10.89 16.74 36.35
N GLY A 553 -10.51 15.47 36.51
CA GLY A 553 -10.04 14.98 37.81
C GLY A 553 -9.82 13.47 37.88
N GLY A 554 -8.62 13.03 37.50
CA GLY A 554 -7.84 11.94 38.13
C GLY A 554 -8.46 10.67 38.71
N GLY A 555 -9.66 10.20 38.33
CA GLY A 555 -10.28 9.02 38.95
C GLY A 555 -11.10 8.10 38.04
N GLY A 556 -11.27 8.42 36.76
CA GLY A 556 -11.90 7.53 35.78
C GLY A 556 -10.95 6.41 35.34
N ASP A 557 -11.47 5.19 35.24
CA ASP A 557 -10.71 4.00 34.92
C ASP A 557 -10.12 4.14 33.48
N LYS A 558 -8.80 4.32 33.36
CA LYS A 558 -8.09 4.67 32.10
C LYS A 558 -8.29 3.66 30.96
N ALA A 559 -8.57 4.14 29.74
CA ALA A 559 -8.65 3.31 28.52
C ALA A 559 -7.50 2.29 28.43
N ALA A 560 -7.82 1.06 28.05
CA ALA A 560 -6.85 -0.03 27.97
C ALA A 560 -7.02 -0.82 26.65
N CYS A 561 -5.90 -1.20 26.05
CA CYS A 561 -5.86 -2.09 24.90
C CYS A 561 -5.97 -3.55 25.36
N LYS A 562 -6.84 -4.33 24.71
CA LYS A 562 -7.03 -5.76 24.95
C LYS A 562 -6.85 -6.52 23.65
N LEU A 563 -5.79 -7.33 23.59
CA LEU A 563 -5.48 -8.20 22.46
C LEU A 563 -6.64 -9.15 22.15
N ILE A 564 -6.98 -9.30 20.86
CA ILE A 564 -7.89 -10.31 20.34
C ILE A 564 -7.09 -11.44 19.69
N GLU A 565 -6.16 -11.09 18.81
CA GLU A 565 -5.38 -12.03 17.99
C GLU A 565 -4.04 -11.44 17.52
N ILE A 566 -3.01 -12.30 17.41
CA ILE A 566 -1.72 -11.96 16.81
C ILE A 566 -1.56 -12.77 15.52
N ASN A 567 -1.49 -12.08 14.39
CA ASN A 567 -1.16 -12.65 13.09
C ASN A 567 0.29 -12.28 12.72
N ALA A 568 1.20 -13.25 12.74
CA ALA A 568 2.64 -13.05 12.50
C ALA A 568 3.00 -12.90 11.00
N ARG A 569 2.25 -12.04 10.30
CA ARG A 569 2.36 -11.75 8.87
C ARG A 569 1.80 -10.36 8.56
N PRO A 570 2.02 -9.83 7.34
CA PRO A 570 1.18 -8.76 6.80
C PRO A 570 -0.32 -9.09 6.92
N PRO A 571 -1.18 -8.07 7.08
CA PRO A 571 -2.61 -8.25 6.90
C PRO A 571 -2.92 -8.89 5.55
N GLY A 572 -4.07 -9.55 5.43
CA GLY A 572 -4.52 -10.08 4.14
C GLY A 572 -4.52 -9.00 3.06
N TYR A 573 -4.45 -9.39 1.77
CA TYR A 573 -4.39 -8.45 0.64
C TYR A 573 -5.36 -7.26 0.77
N ARG A 574 -6.62 -7.55 1.15
CA ARG A 574 -7.70 -6.57 1.32
C ARG A 574 -7.34 -5.45 2.30
N VAL A 575 -6.62 -5.78 3.37
CA VAL A 575 -6.28 -4.87 4.47
C VAL A 575 -4.88 -4.26 4.29
N SER A 576 -3.94 -4.98 3.69
CA SER A 576 -2.60 -4.44 3.35
C SER A 576 -2.65 -3.34 2.27
N VAL A 577 -3.62 -3.40 1.36
CA VAL A 577 -3.79 -2.42 0.28
C VAL A 577 -4.13 -1.03 0.82
N PRO A 578 -5.16 -0.84 1.69
CA PRO A 578 -5.43 0.42 2.35
C PRO A 578 -4.20 1.09 2.95
N SER A 579 -3.35 0.37 3.68
CA SER A 579 -2.14 0.92 4.30
C SER A 579 -1.14 1.45 3.26
N ARG A 580 -0.95 0.72 2.16
CA ARG A 580 -0.11 1.16 1.04
C ARG A 580 -0.64 2.45 0.42
N HIS A 581 -1.96 2.52 0.24
CA HIS A 581 -2.70 3.64 -0.35
C HIS A 581 -2.70 4.88 0.54
N THR A 582 -2.93 4.70 1.82
CA THR A 582 -3.02 5.81 2.78
C THR A 582 -1.65 6.33 3.20
N TYR A 583 -0.67 5.44 3.46
CA TYR A 583 0.62 5.80 4.05
C TYR A 583 1.84 5.56 3.15
N GLY A 584 1.69 4.88 2.02
CA GLY A 584 2.82 4.57 1.13
C GLY A 584 3.71 3.43 1.62
N VAL A 585 3.22 2.60 2.56
CA VAL A 585 3.96 1.46 3.16
C VAL A 585 3.50 0.14 2.55
N ASP A 586 4.44 -0.61 1.98
CA ASP A 586 4.19 -1.92 1.37
C ASP A 586 4.58 -3.05 2.35
N PHE A 587 3.59 -3.58 3.07
CA PHE A 587 3.82 -4.61 4.08
C PHE A 587 4.39 -5.93 3.50
N PHE A 588 4.07 -6.27 2.25
CA PHE A 588 4.65 -7.46 1.63
C PHE A 588 6.14 -7.28 1.36
N ALA A 589 6.54 -6.09 0.88
CA ALA A 589 7.94 -5.75 0.72
C ALA A 589 8.69 -5.78 2.06
N ALA A 590 8.15 -5.14 3.10
CA ALA A 590 8.73 -5.15 4.44
C ALA A 590 8.88 -6.58 5.00
N HIS A 591 7.84 -7.41 4.87
CA HIS A 591 7.88 -8.78 5.38
C HIS A 591 8.94 -9.66 4.68
N MET A 592 9.06 -9.55 3.35
CA MET A 592 10.09 -10.28 2.61
C MET A 592 11.50 -9.82 2.97
N LEU A 593 11.71 -8.51 3.17
CA LEU A 593 13.01 -7.97 3.60
C LEU A 593 13.38 -8.45 5.01
N ALA A 594 12.42 -8.53 5.93
CA ALA A 594 12.63 -9.13 7.23
C ALA A 594 13.00 -10.62 7.12
N ALA A 595 12.29 -11.39 6.30
CA ALA A 595 12.52 -12.83 6.11
C ALA A 595 13.91 -13.16 5.52
N VAL A 596 14.50 -12.26 4.72
CA VAL A 596 15.87 -12.41 4.20
C VAL A 596 16.93 -11.66 5.03
N GLY A 597 16.57 -11.06 6.17
CA GLY A 597 17.48 -10.32 7.03
C GLY A 597 18.10 -9.07 6.36
N ASP A 598 17.35 -8.37 5.50
CA ASP A 598 17.77 -7.12 4.86
C ASP A 598 17.27 -5.91 5.67
N HIS A 599 17.97 -5.62 6.76
CA HIS A 599 17.53 -4.62 7.76
C HIS A 599 17.59 -3.18 7.23
N GLU A 600 18.58 -2.83 6.40
CA GLU A 600 18.70 -1.49 5.80
C GLU A 600 17.47 -1.20 4.93
N ARG A 601 17.14 -2.10 4.01
CA ARG A 601 15.98 -1.90 3.12
C ARG A 601 14.66 -2.07 3.85
N LEU A 602 14.60 -2.88 4.91
CA LEU A 602 13.41 -2.95 5.78
C LEU A 602 13.09 -1.58 6.39
N ARG A 603 14.10 -0.86 6.91
CA ARG A 603 13.92 0.52 7.42
C ARG A 603 13.42 1.48 6.35
N LEU A 604 13.90 1.34 5.10
CA LEU A 604 13.43 2.15 3.99
C LEU A 604 11.98 1.83 3.60
N ALA A 605 11.62 0.54 3.53
CA ALA A 605 10.28 0.09 3.17
C ALA A 605 9.21 0.48 4.19
N ALA A 606 9.60 0.72 5.45
CA ALA A 606 8.72 1.16 6.52
C ALA A 606 8.46 2.69 6.55
N ARG A 607 9.06 3.49 5.65
CA ARG A 607 8.85 4.94 5.63
C ARG A 607 7.47 5.29 5.08
N SER A 608 6.59 5.84 5.92
CA SER A 608 5.33 6.42 5.48
C SER A 608 5.56 7.70 4.67
N PHE A 609 4.50 8.27 4.08
CA PHE A 609 4.52 9.66 3.65
C PHE A 609 4.81 10.60 4.83
N ASP A 610 5.19 11.84 4.51
CA ASP A 610 5.55 12.90 5.46
C ASP A 610 4.52 14.05 5.43
N HIS A 611 3.26 13.73 5.14
CA HIS A 611 2.19 14.72 5.18
C HIS A 611 2.06 15.32 6.59
N ALA A 612 2.03 16.65 6.67
CA ALA A 612 1.76 17.36 7.91
C ALA A 612 0.30 17.14 8.35
N ALA A 613 0.06 17.20 9.66
CA ALA A 613 -1.30 17.29 10.18
C ALA A 613 -1.83 18.71 9.92
N CYS A 614 -2.85 18.83 9.08
CA CYS A 614 -3.53 20.08 8.75
C CYS A 614 -4.99 19.80 8.40
N GLU A 615 -5.81 20.84 8.19
CA GLU A 615 -7.18 20.65 7.72
C GLU A 615 -7.19 19.84 6.42
N GLY A 616 -7.80 18.64 6.44
CA GLY A 616 -7.86 17.75 5.29
C GLY A 616 -6.80 16.63 5.22
N ARG A 617 -5.82 16.58 6.15
CA ARG A 617 -4.83 15.48 6.23
C ARG A 617 -4.47 15.11 7.66
N THR A 618 -4.20 13.82 7.88
CA THR A 618 -3.57 13.37 9.13
C THR A 618 -2.09 13.12 8.90
N ARG A 619 -1.29 13.15 9.98
CA ARG A 619 0.15 13.00 9.88
C ARG A 619 0.53 11.69 9.18
N GLY A 620 1.31 11.79 8.11
CA GLY A 620 1.79 10.66 7.33
C GLY A 620 0.77 9.98 6.41
N ALA A 621 -0.51 10.35 6.47
CA ALA A 621 -1.54 9.86 5.55
C ALA A 621 -1.84 10.89 4.47
N GLN A 622 -1.99 10.46 3.22
CA GLN A 622 -2.34 11.37 2.12
C GLN A 622 -3.85 11.71 2.04
N TYR A 623 -4.70 10.91 2.68
CA TYR A 623 -6.16 11.07 2.74
C TYR A 623 -6.77 10.18 3.82
N TRP A 624 -8.09 10.29 4.02
CA TRP A 624 -8.88 9.24 4.67
C TRP A 624 -9.30 8.20 3.65
N SER A 625 -9.32 6.93 4.07
CA SER A 625 -9.74 5.82 3.24
C SER A 625 -10.69 4.91 3.97
N ARG A 626 -11.63 4.33 3.23
CA ARG A 626 -12.53 3.30 3.75
C ARG A 626 -12.53 2.10 2.81
N LEU A 627 -12.15 0.95 3.37
CA LEU A 627 -12.38 -0.34 2.76
C LEU A 627 -13.83 -0.73 3.06
N VAL A 628 -14.59 -1.10 2.04
CA VAL A 628 -15.94 -1.65 2.19
C VAL A 628 -16.04 -3.03 1.57
N TYR A 629 -16.71 -3.93 2.27
CA TYR A 629 -16.92 -5.29 1.81
C TYR A 629 -18.32 -5.45 1.24
N VAL A 630 -18.43 -6.01 0.03
CA VAL A 630 -19.73 -6.27 -0.59
C VAL A 630 -20.11 -7.73 -0.38
N PRO A 631 -21.09 -8.03 0.47
CA PRO A 631 -21.54 -9.39 0.66
C PRO A 631 -22.31 -9.92 -0.56
N VAL A 632 -22.29 -11.23 -0.75
CA VAL A 632 -23.16 -11.90 -1.72
C VAL A 632 -24.62 -11.67 -1.30
N PRO A 633 -25.51 -11.15 -2.18
CA PRO A 633 -26.88 -10.78 -1.79
C PRO A 633 -27.79 -12.00 -1.58
N LYS A 634 -27.53 -13.11 -2.28
CA LYS A 634 -28.22 -14.39 -2.14
C LYS A 634 -27.38 -15.53 -2.70
N ALA A 635 -27.65 -16.77 -2.27
CA ALA A 635 -27.01 -17.96 -2.83
C ALA A 635 -27.52 -18.24 -4.25
N GLY A 636 -26.68 -18.82 -5.10
CA GLY A 636 -27.05 -19.17 -6.47
C GLY A 636 -25.88 -19.09 -7.44
N VAL A 637 -26.17 -18.86 -8.73
CA VAL A 637 -25.18 -18.76 -9.82
C VAL A 637 -25.00 -17.31 -10.24
N VAL A 638 -23.76 -16.83 -10.28
CA VAL A 638 -23.42 -15.45 -10.58
C VAL A 638 -23.63 -15.13 -12.06
N ARG A 639 -24.23 -13.97 -12.34
CA ARG A 639 -24.33 -13.37 -13.68
C ARG A 639 -23.85 -11.93 -13.68
N TRP A 640 -23.22 -11.55 -14.79
CA TRP A 640 -22.87 -10.16 -15.07
C TRP A 640 -23.82 -9.63 -16.15
N ALA A 641 -24.90 -8.98 -15.72
CA ALA A 641 -26.00 -8.52 -16.59
C ALA A 641 -25.51 -7.66 -17.77
N SER A 642 -24.52 -6.82 -17.52
CA SER A 642 -23.92 -5.91 -18.50
C SER A 642 -22.81 -6.55 -19.34
N GLY A 643 -22.43 -7.81 -19.05
CA GLY A 643 -21.25 -8.46 -19.61
C GLY A 643 -19.91 -7.92 -19.10
N LEU A 644 -19.92 -6.94 -18.19
CA LEU A 644 -18.74 -6.33 -17.57
C LEU A 644 -18.59 -6.81 -16.13
N PRO A 645 -17.36 -6.80 -15.57
CA PRO A 645 -17.17 -6.97 -14.14
C PRO A 645 -17.99 -5.94 -13.35
N PRO A 646 -18.72 -6.33 -12.28
CA PRO A 646 -19.59 -5.44 -11.51
C PRO A 646 -18.91 -4.17 -10.98
N CYS A 647 -17.65 -4.27 -10.53
CA CYS A 647 -16.88 -3.10 -10.12
C CYS A 647 -16.69 -2.08 -11.26
N GLU A 648 -16.42 -2.54 -12.48
CA GLU A 648 -16.23 -1.67 -13.65
C GLU A 648 -17.55 -1.12 -14.17
N GLU A 649 -18.64 -1.89 -14.10
CA GLU A 649 -19.98 -1.39 -14.41
C GLU A 649 -20.38 -0.25 -13.46
N LEU A 650 -20.13 -0.39 -12.15
CA LEU A 650 -20.41 0.65 -11.16
C LEU A 650 -19.71 1.96 -11.53
N LYS A 651 -18.40 1.92 -11.83
CA LYS A 651 -17.63 3.12 -12.20
C LYS A 651 -18.20 3.81 -13.43
N ARG A 652 -18.62 3.05 -14.45
CA ARG A 652 -19.25 3.62 -15.66
C ARG A 652 -20.60 4.28 -15.38
N ARG A 653 -21.39 3.70 -14.47
CA ARG A 653 -22.74 4.15 -14.14
C ARG A 653 -22.77 5.27 -13.10
N ARG A 654 -21.72 5.40 -12.29
CA ARG A 654 -21.53 6.40 -11.23
C ARG A 654 -20.14 7.05 -11.35
N PRO A 655 -19.90 7.90 -12.37
CA PRO A 655 -18.63 8.60 -12.54
C PRO A 655 -18.28 9.49 -11.34
N ASP A 656 -19.30 10.01 -10.64
CA ASP A 656 -19.15 10.77 -9.39
C ASP A 656 -18.53 9.96 -8.24
N LEU A 657 -18.66 8.63 -8.25
CA LEU A 657 -17.98 7.73 -7.31
C LEU A 657 -16.67 7.18 -7.87
N ALA A 658 -16.55 7.05 -9.20
CA ALA A 658 -15.40 6.44 -9.85
C ALA A 658 -14.08 7.13 -9.46
N ASP A 659 -14.06 8.47 -9.40
CA ASP A 659 -12.88 9.25 -9.04
C ASP A 659 -12.46 9.08 -7.57
N LYS A 660 -13.35 8.59 -6.72
CA LYS A 660 -13.08 8.32 -5.30
C LYS A 660 -12.70 6.85 -5.03
N ILE A 661 -12.88 5.95 -6.00
CA ILE A 661 -12.54 4.52 -5.88
C ILE A 661 -11.11 4.30 -6.37
N VAL A 662 -10.18 4.05 -5.45
CA VAL A 662 -8.76 3.79 -5.79
C VAL A 662 -8.47 2.31 -6.02
N VAL A 663 -9.26 1.41 -5.41
CA VAL A 663 -9.19 -0.04 -5.64
C VAL A 663 -10.58 -0.62 -5.70
N ALA A 664 -10.81 -1.52 -6.65
CA ALA A 664 -12.03 -2.31 -6.76
C ALA A 664 -11.66 -3.71 -7.25
N VAL A 665 -12.19 -4.75 -6.61
CA VAL A 665 -11.92 -6.14 -6.99
C VAL A 665 -13.18 -6.97 -6.85
N ASP A 666 -13.58 -7.59 -7.95
CA ASP A 666 -14.59 -8.63 -7.99
C ASP A 666 -13.98 -9.98 -7.58
N TYR A 667 -14.68 -10.73 -6.73
CA TYR A 667 -14.29 -12.08 -6.31
C TYR A 667 -14.99 -13.17 -7.10
N CYS A 668 -16.14 -12.83 -7.69
CA CYS A 668 -17.00 -13.80 -8.36
C CYS A 668 -17.00 -13.58 -9.87
N VAL A 669 -16.96 -14.67 -10.63
CA VAL A 669 -17.05 -14.64 -12.11
C VAL A 669 -18.38 -15.22 -12.61
N PRO A 670 -18.82 -14.91 -13.85
CA PRO A 670 -20.06 -15.45 -14.39
C PRO A 670 -20.05 -16.98 -14.41
N GLY A 671 -21.16 -17.60 -13.99
CA GLY A 671 -21.30 -19.06 -13.89
C GLY A 671 -20.79 -19.67 -12.59
N GLU A 672 -20.11 -18.90 -11.74
CA GLU A 672 -19.67 -19.36 -10.42
C GLU A 672 -20.87 -19.54 -9.47
N ARG A 673 -20.88 -20.62 -8.70
CA ARG A 673 -21.90 -20.86 -7.66
C ARG A 673 -21.42 -20.29 -6.33
N VAL A 674 -22.22 -19.41 -5.74
CA VAL A 674 -21.93 -18.73 -4.48
C VAL A 674 -22.94 -19.11 -3.39
N ARG A 675 -22.48 -19.10 -2.14
CA ARG A 675 -23.30 -19.26 -0.94
C ARG A 675 -23.33 -17.94 -0.16
N LEU A 676 -24.29 -17.79 0.75
CA LEU A 676 -24.32 -16.63 1.66
C LEU A 676 -23.18 -16.71 2.67
N TYR A 677 -22.97 -17.90 3.22
CA TYR A 677 -21.90 -18.21 4.14
C TYR A 677 -21.04 -19.30 3.55
N THR A 678 -19.73 -19.08 3.60
CA THR A 678 -18.75 -20.12 3.36
C THR A 678 -18.11 -20.31 4.71
N ASP A 679 -18.22 -21.52 5.24
CA ASP A 679 -17.42 -21.88 6.41
C ASP A 679 -17.70 -21.12 7.71
N GLY A 680 -18.93 -20.58 7.83
CA GLY A 680 -19.37 -19.82 9.00
C GLY A 680 -19.00 -18.33 8.93
N ALA A 681 -18.28 -17.91 7.90
CA ALA A 681 -18.02 -16.51 7.58
C ALA A 681 -18.88 -16.04 6.40
N ARG A 682 -19.15 -14.74 6.32
CA ARG A 682 -19.92 -14.15 5.23
C ARG A 682 -19.12 -14.24 3.92
N THR A 683 -19.78 -14.66 2.84
CA THR A 683 -19.17 -14.68 1.50
C THR A 683 -19.27 -13.29 0.87
N TYR A 684 -18.18 -12.81 0.28
CA TYR A 684 -18.12 -11.48 -0.34
C TYR A 684 -18.01 -11.59 -1.87
N ALA A 685 -18.82 -10.80 -2.56
CA ALA A 685 -18.81 -10.69 -4.02
C ALA A 685 -17.70 -9.74 -4.52
N ALA A 686 -17.40 -8.69 -3.75
CA ALA A 686 -16.40 -7.69 -4.11
C ALA A 686 -15.86 -6.96 -2.87
N HIS A 687 -14.84 -6.14 -3.08
CA HIS A 687 -14.49 -5.07 -2.14
C HIS A 687 -14.04 -3.81 -2.89
N PHE A 688 -14.15 -2.68 -2.20
CA PHE A 688 -13.70 -1.37 -2.69
C PHE A 688 -12.87 -0.67 -1.64
N LEU A 689 -11.82 0.03 -2.08
CA LEU A 689 -11.16 1.05 -1.29
C LEU A 689 -11.54 2.41 -1.87
N VAL A 690 -12.23 3.20 -1.06
CA VAL A 690 -12.56 4.59 -1.40
C VAL A 690 -11.67 5.54 -0.61
N CYS A 691 -11.45 6.75 -1.14
CA CYS A 691 -10.67 7.78 -0.48
C CYS A 691 -11.38 9.13 -0.46
N SER A 692 -11.03 9.97 0.54
CA SER A 692 -11.42 11.37 0.60
C SER A 692 -10.28 12.23 1.15
N ARG A 693 -9.98 13.33 0.44
CA ARG A 693 -9.07 14.39 0.91
C ARG A 693 -9.80 15.51 1.67
N VAL A 694 -11.12 15.39 1.83
CA VAL A 694 -11.95 16.41 2.47
C VAL A 694 -12.09 16.11 3.95
N SER A 695 -12.61 14.91 4.28
CA SER A 695 -12.80 14.49 5.66
C SER A 695 -12.96 12.99 5.78
N ARG A 696 -12.78 12.48 7.00
CA ARG A 696 -13.12 11.10 7.36
C ARG A 696 -14.58 10.78 7.06
N ARG A 697 -15.49 11.69 7.43
CA ARG A 697 -16.93 11.56 7.20
C ARG A 697 -17.25 11.37 5.72
N ASP A 698 -16.65 12.17 4.83
CA ASP A 698 -16.86 12.02 3.38
C ASP A 698 -16.35 10.66 2.88
N ALA A 699 -15.23 10.14 3.39
CA ALA A 699 -14.78 8.78 3.03
C ALA A 699 -15.78 7.69 3.46
N ILE A 700 -16.44 7.87 4.61
CA ILE A 700 -17.48 6.96 5.10
C ILE A 700 -18.72 7.03 4.21
N GLU A 701 -19.25 8.23 3.99
CA GLU A 701 -20.43 8.47 3.16
C GLU A 701 -20.22 7.93 1.73
N VAL A 702 -19.05 8.13 1.14
CA VAL A 702 -18.70 7.59 -0.18
C VAL A 702 -18.67 6.06 -0.17
N GLY A 703 -18.11 5.44 0.87
CA GLY A 703 -18.10 3.99 1.01
C GLY A 703 -19.51 3.41 1.09
N ASP A 704 -20.37 4.03 1.89
CA ASP A 704 -21.77 3.63 2.05
C ASP A 704 -22.56 3.83 0.74
N GLU A 705 -22.30 4.90 -0.01
CA GLU A 705 -22.89 5.12 -1.34
C GLU A 705 -22.40 4.13 -2.39
N VAL A 706 -21.13 3.71 -2.36
CA VAL A 706 -20.60 2.64 -3.21
C VAL A 706 -21.32 1.31 -2.93
N LEU A 707 -21.51 0.96 -1.66
CA LEU A 707 -22.25 -0.24 -1.26
C LEU A 707 -23.68 -0.23 -1.80
N LYS A 708 -24.40 0.90 -1.67
CA LYS A 708 -25.77 1.06 -2.21
C LYS A 708 -25.82 1.01 -3.74
N ALA A 709 -24.79 1.54 -4.41
CA ALA A 709 -24.74 1.63 -5.86
C ALA A 709 -24.29 0.33 -6.55
N PHE A 710 -23.63 -0.57 -5.82
CA PHE A 710 -23.17 -1.85 -6.34
C PHE A 710 -24.32 -2.78 -6.70
N LYS A 711 -24.17 -3.48 -7.82
CA LYS A 711 -25.17 -4.44 -8.33
C LYS A 711 -24.45 -5.68 -8.82
N ILE A 712 -24.93 -6.84 -8.38
CA ILE A 712 -24.54 -8.14 -8.90
C ILE A 712 -25.80 -9.00 -9.02
N GLU A 713 -25.94 -9.70 -10.14
CA GLU A 713 -27.03 -10.65 -10.33
C GLU A 713 -26.57 -12.04 -9.89
N VAL A 714 -27.41 -12.67 -9.07
CA VAL A 714 -27.28 -14.08 -8.72
C VAL A 714 -28.62 -14.73 -9.04
N GLU A 715 -28.62 -15.81 -9.79
CA GLU A 715 -29.84 -16.54 -10.13
C GLU A 715 -29.98 -17.79 -9.26
N GLU A 716 -31.22 -18.17 -8.94
CA GLU A 716 -31.48 -19.45 -8.30
C GLU A 716 -31.10 -20.55 -9.30
N GLY A 717 -30.06 -21.32 -8.97
CA GLY A 717 -29.78 -22.54 -9.71
C GLY A 717 -30.70 -23.64 -9.19
N ASP A 718 -31.39 -24.35 -10.07
CA ASP A 718 -32.19 -25.54 -9.74
C ASP A 718 -31.49 -26.38 -8.66
N GLU A 719 -32.17 -26.64 -7.56
CA GLU A 719 -31.81 -27.68 -6.59
C GLU A 719 -32.07 -29.05 -7.23
N GLY A 720 -31.33 -29.38 -8.29
CA GLY A 720 -31.33 -30.67 -8.93
C GLY A 720 -30.71 -31.73 -8.02
N GLY A 721 -31.52 -32.27 -7.10
CA GLY A 721 -31.40 -33.55 -6.40
C GLY A 721 -30.01 -34.17 -6.22
N CYS A 722 -29.33 -33.83 -5.11
CA CYS A 722 -28.57 -34.85 -4.38
C CYS A 722 -29.52 -35.58 -3.43
N LYS A 723 -30.31 -36.51 -3.97
CA LYS A 723 -30.75 -37.68 -3.18
C LYS A 723 -29.54 -38.60 -3.04
N GLY A 724 -29.32 -39.08 -1.83
CA GLY A 724 -28.03 -39.55 -1.34
C GLY A 724 -27.40 -40.73 -2.09
N ALA A 725 -26.09 -40.83 -1.88
CA ALA A 725 -25.30 -42.05 -1.80
C ALA A 725 -24.18 -41.81 -0.79
#